data_AF-A0A0F0LR19-F1
#
_entry.id   AF-A0A0F0LR19-F1
#
_cell.length_a   1.000
_cell.length_b   1.000
_cell.length_c   1.000
_cell.angle_alpha   90.00
_cell.angle_beta   90.00
_cell.angle_gamma   90.00
#
_symmetry.space_group_name_H-M   'P 1'
#
loop_
_entity.id
_entity.type
_entity.pdbx_description
1 polymer ?
#
loop_
_entity_poly.entity_id
_entity_poly.type
_entity_poly.pdbx_seq_one_letter_code
_entity_poly.pdbx_strand_id
1 'polypeptide(L)'
;MIWMNRGRRWLGSAYGHALTWHTRVTTPRASGMPNAVVLFWFPLLMLVLTAVAAAAGVSGSSRPLLYEQLTGSSGSDAGVLFGNLRAIRSDEWVVQSGWIASQAVHGFSEINPSMYGGLDSAIYNDAPAWSWSMVFRPHAAAFLFLPLANAFAVWWWLPLAAALSSAYVFVVLLLPRAPFAAACLAVAAGLSPIVQWWYLPGNIWPIAFGFALLSAVIVASRARRKWPRFLAAGATGYIGVTTMMAIYFPYIIAVLVPAAICTVGWIVHVTVEAPRGERWAALRRTALPLVIAGFAASVVFLVWLWEHRVAVSALLNTAYPGDRHTPSGSGDFGNLIQLFSAPFQDALYTSSAFVSANQSEASTAIMISLFLCVPLVACIYVGWRVGRRIDAVAVAVVFAHALILAFLYIPHLSRFTHLFLLDLTTANRARMAFVFLLVVTPVVLVTRLRRLDRPWSWSAALRLGGAFGAVTLGIAALLWVADPGALSASSWWVMSMMLLAGAIVAFARARVAVGSIAVLLVACLIGGGVNPLTRGFVTVAQTEAGSAVQRIRAEDPGAQWVNVGGMVPMAVLFQSGVVGFGGVQNYPNTTMWNLIDPAHRFEFQWNRLAHVRWVPGSGEPTVSNPAGDVAAVTFDSCSEFAQHNVGYVLSDTALSQQCVQQVGTYAQGGVALWIYKVVPSGR
;
A
#
# COMPACT_ATOMS: atom_id res chain seq x y z
N MET A 1 -10.02 37.14 -45.93
CA MET A 1 -9.61 35.83 -46.50
C MET A 1 -8.11 35.50 -46.38
N ILE A 2 -7.18 36.46 -46.44
CA ILE A 2 -5.72 36.18 -46.41
C ILE A 2 -5.21 35.72 -45.01
N TRP A 3 -5.84 36.16 -43.91
CA TRP A 3 -5.48 35.75 -42.55
C TRP A 3 -5.90 34.31 -42.18
N MET A 4 -7.06 33.84 -42.68
CA MET A 4 -7.51 32.45 -42.45
C MET A 4 -6.65 31.40 -43.15
N ASN A 5 -5.99 31.76 -44.25
CA ASN A 5 -5.13 30.84 -45.02
C ASN A 5 -3.72 30.71 -44.42
N ARG A 6 -3.19 31.76 -43.76
CA ARG A 6 -1.92 31.67 -43.00
C ARG A 6 -2.07 30.83 -41.72
N GLY A 7 -3.17 30.97 -40.99
CA GLY A 7 -3.45 30.16 -39.79
C GLY A 7 -3.56 28.65 -40.08
N ARG A 8 -4.21 28.26 -41.18
CA ARG A 8 -4.31 26.84 -41.60
C ARG A 8 -2.96 26.24 -42.01
N ARG A 9 -2.09 26.99 -42.70
CA ARG A 9 -0.73 26.53 -43.04
C ARG A 9 0.18 26.42 -41.82
N TRP A 10 0.07 27.34 -40.86
CA TRP A 10 0.84 27.29 -39.61
C TRP A 10 0.41 26.11 -38.72
N LEU A 11 -0.90 25.89 -38.55
CA LEU A 11 -1.44 24.74 -37.81
C LEU A 11 -1.09 23.40 -38.48
N GLY A 12 -1.16 23.31 -39.81
CA GLY A 12 -0.75 22.12 -40.56
C GLY A 12 0.75 21.82 -40.48
N SER A 13 1.60 22.87 -40.51
CA SER A 13 3.04 22.78 -40.31
C SER A 13 3.39 22.31 -38.89
N ALA A 14 2.84 22.96 -37.87
CA ALA A 14 3.06 22.61 -36.47
C ALA A 14 2.60 21.17 -36.16
N TYR A 15 1.45 20.75 -36.69
CA TYR A 15 0.95 19.37 -36.55
C TYR A 15 1.87 18.35 -37.24
N GLY A 16 2.34 18.66 -38.46
CA GLY A 16 3.30 17.82 -39.18
C GLY A 16 4.64 17.68 -38.45
N HIS A 17 5.14 18.78 -37.87
CA HIS A 17 6.35 18.79 -37.04
C HIS A 17 6.16 17.99 -35.74
N ALA A 18 5.01 18.13 -35.06
CA ALA A 18 4.70 17.37 -33.85
C ALA A 18 4.58 15.86 -34.12
N LEU A 19 3.93 15.47 -35.23
CA LEU A 19 3.78 14.06 -35.61
C LEU A 19 5.12 13.42 -36.00
N THR A 20 5.96 14.15 -36.75
CA THR A 20 7.31 13.68 -37.09
C THR A 20 8.22 13.60 -35.87
N TRP A 21 8.15 14.57 -34.96
CA TRP A 21 8.87 14.52 -33.68
C TRP A 21 8.41 13.34 -32.82
N HIS A 22 7.10 13.16 -32.61
CA HIS A 22 6.55 12.02 -31.87
C HIS A 22 6.99 10.69 -32.47
N THR A 23 6.92 10.56 -33.79
CA THR A 23 7.35 9.33 -34.48
C THR A 23 8.84 9.07 -34.28
N ARG A 24 9.70 10.10 -34.39
CA ARG A 24 11.14 9.98 -34.13
C ARG A 24 11.43 9.59 -32.69
N VAL A 25 10.81 10.25 -31.71
CA VAL A 25 11.04 10.01 -30.28
C VAL A 25 10.54 8.63 -29.86
N THR A 26 9.41 8.18 -30.39
CA THR A 26 8.81 6.89 -30.04
C THR A 26 9.33 5.71 -30.85
N THR A 27 10.17 5.95 -31.85
CA THR A 27 10.84 4.88 -32.60
C THR A 27 11.83 4.14 -31.68
N PRO A 28 11.70 2.81 -31.52
CA PRO A 28 12.63 2.04 -30.71
C PRO A 28 14.06 2.13 -31.27
N ARG A 29 15.05 2.03 -30.38
CA ARG A 29 16.47 1.88 -30.77
C ARG A 29 16.64 0.58 -31.55
N ALA A 30 17.74 0.48 -32.31
CA ALA A 30 18.09 -0.74 -33.06
C ALA A 30 18.18 -2.02 -32.20
N SER A 31 18.32 -1.89 -30.88
CA SER A 31 18.26 -3.00 -29.93
C SER A 31 16.83 -3.46 -29.58
N GLY A 32 15.79 -2.85 -30.14
CA GLY A 32 14.38 -3.08 -29.77
C GLY A 32 13.96 -2.46 -28.43
N MET A 33 14.85 -1.70 -27.79
CA MET A 33 14.57 -0.98 -26.54
C MET A 33 13.93 0.38 -26.83
N PRO A 34 13.12 0.93 -25.92
CA PRO A 34 12.60 2.29 -26.05
C PRO A 34 13.73 3.31 -26.22
N ASN A 35 13.42 4.42 -26.88
CA ASN A 35 14.27 5.62 -26.86
C ASN A 35 14.51 6.05 -25.40
N ALA A 36 15.69 6.60 -25.10
CA ALA A 36 16.01 7.07 -23.76
C ALA A 36 15.02 8.14 -23.25
N VAL A 37 14.60 9.06 -24.13
CA VAL A 37 13.60 10.07 -23.79
C VAL A 37 12.30 9.39 -23.35
N VAL A 38 11.79 8.43 -24.13
CA VAL A 38 10.60 7.63 -23.79
C VAL A 38 10.79 6.89 -22.47
N LEU A 39 11.96 6.29 -22.25
CA LEU A 39 12.20 5.49 -21.04
C LEU A 39 12.23 6.34 -19.76
N PHE A 40 12.75 7.57 -19.83
CA PHE A 40 13.09 8.35 -18.63
C PHE A 40 12.21 9.58 -18.37
N TRP A 41 11.44 10.11 -19.34
CA TRP A 41 10.66 11.33 -19.10
C TRP A 41 9.64 11.19 -17.97
N PHE A 42 8.93 10.06 -17.90
CA PHE A 42 7.89 9.86 -16.90
C PHE A 42 8.47 9.58 -15.51
N PRO A 43 9.47 8.69 -15.34
CA PRO A 43 10.18 8.57 -14.06
C PRO A 43 10.77 9.89 -13.58
N LEU A 44 11.36 10.69 -14.47
CA LEU A 44 11.89 12.02 -14.13
C LEU A 44 10.77 12.97 -13.68
N LEU A 45 9.63 12.98 -14.38
CA LEU A 45 8.46 13.76 -13.98
C LEU A 45 7.99 13.36 -12.58
N MET A 46 7.88 12.06 -12.29
CA MET A 46 7.48 11.59 -10.96
C MET A 46 8.46 12.03 -9.87
N LEU A 47 9.77 11.93 -10.13
CA LEU A 47 10.80 12.42 -9.20
C LEU A 47 10.70 13.93 -8.96
N VAL A 48 10.47 14.73 -10.01
CA VAL A 48 10.28 16.18 -9.89
C VAL A 48 9.03 16.50 -9.07
N LEU A 49 7.91 15.81 -9.32
CA LEU A 49 6.68 16.01 -8.55
C LEU A 49 6.86 15.64 -7.06
N THR A 50 7.54 14.52 -6.77
CA THR A 50 7.91 14.15 -5.39
C THR A 50 8.81 15.21 -4.76
N ALA A 51 9.81 15.73 -5.47
CA ALA A 51 10.70 16.77 -4.96
C ALA A 51 9.95 18.08 -4.67
N VAL A 52 9.02 18.49 -5.55
CA VAL A 52 8.18 19.68 -5.34
C VAL A 52 7.27 19.50 -4.13
N ALA A 53 6.58 18.36 -4.01
CA ALA A 53 5.74 18.06 -2.85
C ALA A 53 6.56 18.01 -1.55
N ALA A 54 7.75 17.40 -1.59
CA ALA A 54 8.69 17.37 -0.48
C ALA A 54 9.16 18.75 -0.07
N ALA A 55 9.56 19.60 -1.02
CA ALA A 55 9.98 20.98 -0.75
C ALA A 55 8.84 21.82 -0.14
N ALA A 56 7.60 21.59 -0.58
CA ALA A 56 6.42 22.26 -0.04
C ALA A 56 5.96 21.69 1.33
N GLY A 57 6.48 20.53 1.74
CA GLY A 57 5.99 19.80 2.92
C GLY A 57 4.55 19.32 2.75
N VAL A 58 4.15 18.95 1.53
CA VAL A 58 2.79 18.53 1.20
C VAL A 58 2.69 17.01 1.10
N SER A 59 1.77 16.42 1.84
CA SER A 59 1.51 14.98 1.88
C SER A 59 0.02 14.68 1.68
N GLY A 60 -0.33 13.40 1.59
CA GLY A 60 -1.72 12.96 1.48
C GLY A 60 -2.37 12.49 2.80
N SER A 61 -1.78 12.87 3.92
CA SER A 61 -2.09 12.31 5.24
C SER A 61 -3.38 12.86 5.84
N SER A 62 -4.10 12.01 6.60
CA SER A 62 -5.26 12.43 7.40
C SER A 62 -4.88 12.86 8.82
N ARG A 63 -3.58 13.03 9.10
CA ARG A 63 -3.05 13.44 10.41
C ARG A 63 -3.62 14.73 11.02
N PRO A 64 -4.08 15.73 10.26
CA PRO A 64 -4.83 16.83 10.83
C PRO A 64 -6.01 16.40 11.72
N LEU A 65 -6.63 15.22 11.51
CA LEU A 65 -7.72 14.72 12.37
C LEU A 65 -7.34 14.65 13.84
N LEU A 66 -6.12 14.23 14.16
CA LEU A 66 -5.67 14.15 15.55
C LEU A 66 -5.62 15.56 16.18
N TYR A 67 -5.22 16.55 15.40
CA TYR A 67 -5.20 17.94 15.84
C TYR A 67 -6.59 18.54 15.95
N GLU A 68 -7.48 18.26 14.99
CA GLU A 68 -8.88 18.71 15.04
C GLU A 68 -9.59 18.15 16.28
N GLN A 69 -9.35 16.86 16.60
CA GLN A 69 -9.88 16.23 17.81
C GLN A 69 -9.37 16.89 19.11
N LEU A 70 -8.08 17.25 19.14
CA LEU A 70 -7.39 17.80 20.31
C LEU A 70 -7.49 19.33 20.46
N THR A 71 -7.93 20.05 19.43
CA THR A 71 -7.97 21.54 19.45
C THR A 71 -9.32 22.11 19.09
N GLY A 72 -10.17 21.35 18.38
CA GLY A 72 -11.46 21.83 17.85
C GLY A 72 -11.30 22.75 16.65
N SER A 73 -10.07 23.07 16.26
CA SER A 73 -9.79 23.71 14.99
C SER A 73 -10.21 22.77 13.85
N SER A 74 -10.74 23.30 12.76
CA SER A 74 -11.20 22.49 11.63
C SER A 74 -10.65 23.05 10.31
N GLY A 75 -10.34 22.17 9.37
CA GLY A 75 -10.01 22.53 8.00
C GLY A 75 -8.69 23.30 7.83
N SER A 76 -8.77 24.58 7.39
CA SER A 76 -7.61 25.40 6.99
C SER A 76 -6.61 25.62 8.13
N ASP A 77 -7.11 25.70 9.35
CA ASP A 77 -6.30 25.94 10.55
C ASP A 77 -5.43 24.73 10.89
N ALA A 78 -5.82 23.54 10.42
CA ALA A 78 -5.09 22.28 10.58
C ALA A 78 -4.21 21.94 9.35
N GLY A 79 -4.08 22.86 8.37
CA GLY A 79 -3.20 22.71 7.21
C GLY A 79 -3.76 21.88 6.05
N VAL A 80 -5.08 21.69 5.96
CA VAL A 80 -5.73 21.00 4.83
C VAL A 80 -5.81 21.93 3.61
N LEU A 81 -5.22 21.51 2.49
CA LEU A 81 -5.21 22.25 1.21
C LEU A 81 -6.34 21.82 0.28
N PHE A 82 -6.64 20.52 0.22
CA PHE A 82 -7.64 19.95 -0.67
C PHE A 82 -8.15 18.59 -0.18
N GLY A 83 -9.39 18.23 -0.52
CA GLY A 83 -9.98 16.94 -0.20
C GLY A 83 -10.49 16.80 1.23
N ASN A 84 -10.88 15.59 1.62
CA ASN A 84 -11.47 15.29 2.92
C ASN A 84 -10.57 14.36 3.73
N LEU A 85 -10.45 14.62 5.02
CA LEU A 85 -9.75 13.76 5.96
C LEU A 85 -10.47 12.42 6.13
N ARG A 86 -9.73 11.33 6.36
CA ARG A 86 -10.27 9.96 6.42
C ARG A 86 -9.98 9.30 7.77
N ALA A 87 -10.94 9.38 8.69
CA ALA A 87 -10.82 8.81 10.03
C ALA A 87 -10.54 7.29 10.02
N ILE A 88 -11.19 6.55 9.11
CA ILE A 88 -11.02 5.09 8.99
C ILE A 88 -9.57 4.66 8.71
N ARG A 89 -8.72 5.56 8.20
CA ARG A 89 -7.32 5.26 7.85
C ARG A 89 -6.38 5.46 9.04
N SER A 90 -6.83 5.13 10.26
CA SER A 90 -6.05 5.33 11.49
C SER A 90 -4.72 4.58 11.52
N ASP A 91 -4.56 3.49 10.74
CA ASP A 91 -3.26 2.85 10.50
C ASP A 91 -2.20 3.82 9.96
N GLU A 92 -2.63 4.83 9.19
CA GLU A 92 -1.74 5.85 8.64
C GLU A 92 -1.43 6.95 9.65
N TRP A 93 -2.46 7.61 10.18
CA TRP A 93 -2.26 8.84 10.96
C TRP A 93 -2.06 8.63 12.47
N VAL A 94 -2.52 7.50 13.02
CA VAL A 94 -2.30 7.12 14.44
C VAL A 94 -1.13 6.17 14.59
N VAL A 95 -1.05 5.14 13.75
CA VAL A 95 -0.01 4.10 13.87
C VAL A 95 1.28 4.56 13.23
N GLN A 96 1.39 4.59 11.89
CA GLN A 96 2.69 4.86 11.24
C GLN A 96 3.18 6.29 11.47
N SER A 97 2.31 7.29 11.29
CA SER A 97 2.66 8.67 11.61
C SER A 97 2.91 8.89 13.09
N GLY A 98 2.24 8.13 13.98
CA GLY A 98 2.51 8.16 15.41
C GLY A 98 3.90 7.63 15.76
N TRP A 99 4.33 6.55 15.12
CA TRP A 99 5.70 6.03 15.21
C TRP A 99 6.73 7.04 14.72
N ILE A 100 6.48 7.70 13.58
CA ILE A 100 7.37 8.76 13.07
C ILE A 100 7.48 9.92 14.07
N ALA A 101 6.35 10.36 14.64
CA ALA A 101 6.35 11.43 15.65
C ALA A 101 7.11 11.04 16.92
N SER A 102 6.88 9.82 17.42
CA SER A 102 7.59 9.26 18.57
C SER A 102 9.11 9.18 18.31
N GLN A 103 9.52 8.70 17.13
CA GLN A 103 10.93 8.65 16.75
C GLN A 103 11.58 10.03 16.63
N ALA A 104 10.86 11.02 16.11
CA ALA A 104 11.37 12.38 16.01
C ALA A 104 11.69 12.98 17.39
N VAL A 105 10.85 12.70 18.40
CA VAL A 105 11.09 13.13 19.79
C VAL A 105 12.31 12.45 20.41
N HIS A 106 12.59 11.20 20.02
CA HIS A 106 13.73 10.42 20.53
C HIS A 106 14.98 10.48 19.65
N GLY A 107 15.06 11.45 18.74
CA GLY A 107 16.24 11.64 17.88
C GLY A 107 16.53 10.46 16.94
N PHE A 108 15.50 9.69 16.57
CA PHE A 108 15.59 8.53 15.68
C PHE A 108 16.48 7.39 16.23
N SER A 109 16.40 7.12 17.53
CA SER A 109 17.03 5.93 18.15
C SER A 109 16.52 4.62 17.53
N GLU A 110 17.38 3.60 17.40
CA GLU A 110 16.97 2.27 16.93
C GLU A 110 15.96 1.60 17.87
N ILE A 111 16.14 1.77 19.18
CA ILE A 111 15.17 1.37 20.19
C ILE A 111 14.36 2.59 20.62
N ASN A 112 13.06 2.54 20.40
CA ASN A 112 12.09 3.54 20.83
C ASN A 112 11.65 3.25 22.27
N PRO A 113 11.89 4.16 23.23
CA PRO A 113 11.59 3.92 24.65
C PRO A 113 10.16 4.33 25.05
N SER A 114 9.30 4.78 24.13
CA SER A 114 7.95 5.29 24.49
C SER A 114 7.03 4.21 25.07
N MET A 115 7.32 2.94 24.82
CA MET A 115 6.75 1.83 25.58
C MET A 115 7.79 1.26 26.54
N TYR A 116 7.34 0.87 27.74
CA TYR A 116 8.22 0.31 28.75
C TYR A 116 9.04 -0.88 28.22
N GLY A 117 10.33 -0.91 28.54
CA GLY A 117 11.27 -1.90 28.02
C GLY A 117 11.77 -1.65 26.58
N GLY A 118 11.20 -0.67 25.87
CA GLY A 118 11.62 -0.27 24.53
C GLY A 118 11.16 -1.18 23.39
N LEU A 119 11.06 -0.62 22.19
CA LEU A 119 10.66 -1.34 20.99
C LEU A 119 11.61 -1.03 19.82
N ASP A 120 11.97 -2.06 19.09
CA ASP A 120 12.79 -1.99 17.88
C ASP A 120 12.00 -1.30 16.76
N SER A 121 12.47 -0.10 16.40
CA SER A 121 11.83 0.76 15.41
C SER A 121 11.96 0.23 13.97
N ALA A 122 12.86 -0.72 13.72
CA ALA A 122 13.04 -1.30 12.39
C ALA A 122 11.90 -2.26 12.01
N ILE A 123 11.16 -2.79 12.99
CA ILE A 123 10.17 -3.83 12.77
C ILE A 123 8.77 -3.27 12.50
N TYR A 124 8.15 -3.77 11.43
CA TYR A 124 6.74 -3.58 11.01
C TYR A 124 6.35 -2.18 10.53
N ASN A 125 6.49 -1.14 11.37
CA ASN A 125 5.94 0.19 11.08
C ASN A 125 6.82 1.09 10.20
N ASP A 126 7.91 0.53 9.67
CA ASP A 126 8.79 1.22 8.72
C ASP A 126 9.21 2.61 9.24
N ALA A 127 9.49 2.68 10.56
CA ALA A 127 9.86 3.92 11.24
C ALA A 127 11.33 4.30 10.96
N PRO A 128 11.66 5.61 10.92
CA PRO A 128 13.02 6.10 10.72
C PRO A 128 13.89 5.88 11.96
N ALA A 129 15.15 5.50 11.75
CA ALA A 129 16.15 5.31 12.81
C ALA A 129 17.57 5.53 12.28
N TRP A 130 18.52 5.90 13.15
CA TRP A 130 19.95 5.97 12.82
C TRP A 130 20.57 4.58 12.71
N SER A 131 20.29 3.89 11.60
CA SER A 131 20.75 2.54 11.30
C SER A 131 21.34 2.45 9.89
N TRP A 132 22.29 1.55 9.66
CA TRP A 132 22.83 1.28 8.32
C TRP A 132 21.74 0.84 7.33
N SER A 133 20.70 0.18 7.84
CA SER A 133 19.58 -0.32 7.05
C SER A 133 18.81 0.79 6.33
N MET A 134 18.92 2.05 6.78
CA MET A 134 18.26 3.20 6.14
C MET A 134 18.72 3.46 4.71
N VAL A 135 19.93 3.04 4.34
CA VAL A 135 20.41 3.13 2.94
C VAL A 135 19.51 2.35 1.99
N PHE A 136 18.78 1.33 2.48
CA PHE A 136 17.83 0.53 1.71
C PHE A 136 16.37 0.96 1.88
N ARG A 137 16.10 2.01 2.67
CA ARG A 137 14.76 2.54 2.96
C ARG A 137 14.70 4.02 2.60
N PRO A 138 14.80 4.38 1.30
CA PRO A 138 15.03 5.75 0.87
C PRO A 138 13.88 6.71 1.24
N HIS A 139 12.67 6.19 1.38
CA HIS A 139 11.49 6.94 1.82
C HIS A 139 11.57 7.29 3.31
N ALA A 140 12.21 6.47 4.14
CA ALA A 140 12.44 6.74 5.58
C ALA A 140 13.78 7.46 5.85
N ALA A 141 14.81 7.24 5.04
CA ALA A 141 16.12 7.89 5.20
C ALA A 141 16.02 9.42 5.16
N ALA A 142 15.03 9.97 4.44
CA ALA A 142 14.78 11.41 4.36
C ALA A 142 14.61 12.10 5.72
N PHE A 143 14.10 11.39 6.74
CA PHE A 143 13.94 11.93 8.11
C PHE A 143 15.26 12.27 8.79
N LEU A 144 16.37 11.67 8.35
CA LEU A 144 17.67 11.86 8.97
C LEU A 144 18.35 13.18 8.60
N PHE A 145 17.87 13.86 7.54
CA PHE A 145 18.51 15.06 7.02
C PHE A 145 17.56 16.15 6.50
N LEU A 146 16.24 15.89 6.41
CA LEU A 146 15.23 16.91 6.07
C LEU A 146 14.37 17.26 7.30
N PRO A 147 13.78 18.48 7.35
CA PRO A 147 12.77 18.80 8.35
C PRO A 147 11.60 17.80 8.32
N LEU A 148 11.00 17.54 9.47
CA LEU A 148 10.00 16.48 9.69
C LEU A 148 8.89 16.47 8.63
N ALA A 149 8.31 17.64 8.32
CA ALA A 149 7.24 17.76 7.32
C ALA A 149 7.71 17.45 5.88
N ASN A 150 8.91 17.91 5.50
CA ASN A 150 9.50 17.67 4.20
C ASN A 150 9.88 16.19 4.03
N ALA A 151 10.49 15.60 5.06
CA ALA A 151 10.81 14.18 5.11
C ALA A 151 9.56 13.30 5.01
N PHE A 152 8.50 13.67 5.73
CA PHE A 152 7.22 12.95 5.68
C PHE A 152 6.58 13.00 4.29
N ALA A 153 6.70 14.13 3.58
CA ALA A 153 6.26 14.20 2.19
C ALA A 153 7.08 13.28 1.25
N VAL A 154 8.39 13.11 1.48
CA VAL A 154 9.19 12.09 0.76
C VAL A 154 8.71 10.68 1.10
N TRP A 155 8.51 10.39 2.38
CA TRP A 155 8.00 9.12 2.89
C TRP A 155 6.66 8.74 2.23
N TRP A 156 5.80 9.74 2.03
CA TRP A 156 4.51 9.60 1.41
C TRP A 156 4.55 9.37 -0.11
N TRP A 157 5.28 10.21 -0.86
CA TRP A 157 5.19 10.25 -2.32
C TRP A 157 6.18 9.32 -3.02
N LEU A 158 7.33 9.02 -2.42
CA LEU A 158 8.39 8.25 -3.07
C LEU A 158 7.96 6.81 -3.42
N PRO A 159 7.27 6.05 -2.54
CA PRO A 159 6.81 4.69 -2.89
C PRO A 159 5.86 4.69 -4.08
N LEU A 160 4.92 5.65 -4.14
CA LEU A 160 4.00 5.79 -5.27
C LEU A 160 4.77 6.17 -6.55
N ALA A 161 5.69 7.14 -6.47
CA ALA A 161 6.53 7.52 -7.60
C ALA A 161 7.32 6.31 -8.16
N ALA A 162 7.85 5.46 -7.28
CA ALA A 162 8.55 4.23 -7.66
C ALA A 162 7.62 3.21 -8.32
N ALA A 163 6.41 3.02 -7.79
CA ALA A 163 5.40 2.11 -8.34
C ALA A 163 4.94 2.58 -9.74
N LEU A 164 4.61 3.87 -9.88
CA LEU A 164 4.22 4.48 -11.15
C LEU A 164 5.33 4.39 -12.19
N SER A 165 6.57 4.72 -11.80
CA SER A 165 7.74 4.67 -12.68
C SER A 165 8.03 3.24 -13.14
N SER A 166 7.96 2.26 -12.25
CA SER A 166 8.22 0.85 -12.58
C SER A 166 7.13 0.29 -13.50
N ALA A 167 5.86 0.59 -13.22
CA ALA A 167 4.73 0.23 -14.08
C ALA A 167 4.89 0.85 -15.48
N TYR A 168 5.18 2.14 -15.54
CA TYR A 168 5.44 2.87 -16.78
C TYR A 168 6.54 2.21 -17.62
N VAL A 169 7.71 1.97 -17.00
CA VAL A 169 8.87 1.35 -17.63
C VAL A 169 8.50 -0.02 -18.20
N PHE A 170 7.79 -0.85 -17.43
CA PHE A 170 7.28 -2.14 -17.91
C PHE A 170 6.42 -1.97 -19.18
N VAL A 171 5.46 -1.03 -19.17
CA VAL A 171 4.57 -0.84 -20.32
C VAL A 171 5.35 -0.39 -21.56
N VAL A 172 6.24 0.60 -21.45
CA VAL A 172 6.99 1.08 -22.64
C VAL A 172 8.02 0.09 -23.14
N LEU A 173 8.51 -0.82 -22.29
CA LEU A 173 9.35 -1.94 -22.75
C LEU A 173 8.58 -2.85 -23.71
N LEU A 174 7.26 -3.03 -23.55
CA LEU A 174 6.44 -3.83 -24.47
C LEU A 174 5.79 -3.00 -25.58
N LEU A 175 5.43 -1.75 -25.29
CA LEU A 175 4.71 -0.83 -26.16
C LEU A 175 5.45 0.52 -26.28
N PRO A 176 6.66 0.56 -26.88
CA PRO A 176 7.50 1.76 -26.92
C PRO A 176 6.87 2.94 -27.69
N ARG A 177 5.89 2.65 -28.54
CA ARG A 177 5.13 3.64 -29.33
C ARG A 177 3.92 4.22 -28.61
N ALA A 178 3.68 3.86 -27.35
CA ALA A 178 2.53 4.32 -26.58
C ALA A 178 2.91 4.90 -25.20
N PRO A 179 3.87 5.84 -25.10
CA PRO A 179 4.30 6.40 -23.82
C PRO A 179 3.17 7.08 -23.05
N PHE A 180 2.24 7.75 -23.73
CA PHE A 180 1.08 8.36 -23.07
C PHE A 180 0.16 7.31 -22.45
N ALA A 181 -0.16 6.25 -23.20
CA ALA A 181 -0.98 5.15 -22.69
C ALA A 181 -0.31 4.42 -21.50
N ALA A 182 1.03 4.30 -21.54
CA ALA A 182 1.81 3.76 -20.43
C ALA A 182 1.67 4.62 -19.17
N ALA A 183 1.77 5.95 -19.29
CA ALA A 183 1.56 6.87 -18.17
C ALA A 183 0.13 6.77 -17.63
N CYS A 184 -0.89 6.77 -18.50
CA CYS A 184 -2.29 6.63 -18.08
C CYS A 184 -2.53 5.33 -17.31
N LEU A 185 -2.01 4.19 -17.79
CA LEU A 185 -2.21 2.90 -17.15
C LEU A 185 -1.44 2.78 -15.83
N ALA A 186 -0.22 3.34 -15.76
CA ALA A 186 0.55 3.42 -14.52
C ALA A 186 -0.20 4.25 -13.46
N VAL A 187 -0.65 5.46 -13.81
CA VAL A 187 -1.40 6.34 -12.90
C VAL A 187 -2.72 5.68 -12.48
N ALA A 188 -3.43 5.02 -13.39
CA ALA A 188 -4.66 4.30 -13.05
C ALA A 188 -4.44 3.15 -12.06
N ALA A 189 -3.31 2.44 -12.15
CA ALA A 189 -2.93 1.43 -11.18
C ALA A 189 -2.65 2.07 -9.81
N GLY A 190 -1.91 3.18 -9.78
CA GLY A 190 -1.65 3.93 -8.54
C GLY A 190 -2.91 4.48 -7.90
N LEU A 191 -3.88 4.95 -8.70
CA LEU A 191 -5.17 5.48 -8.24
C LEU A 191 -6.25 4.40 -8.02
N SER A 192 -5.91 3.11 -8.14
CA SER A 192 -6.88 2.05 -7.83
C SER A 192 -7.33 2.15 -6.36
N PRO A 193 -8.63 2.01 -6.04
CA PRO A 193 -9.14 2.22 -4.68
C PRO A 193 -8.37 1.47 -3.60
N ILE A 194 -8.06 0.19 -3.81
CA ILE A 194 -7.29 -0.59 -2.83
C ILE A 194 -5.90 -0.02 -2.53
N VAL A 195 -5.24 0.63 -3.50
CA VAL A 195 -3.96 1.32 -3.27
C VAL A 195 -4.17 2.59 -2.46
N GLN A 196 -5.23 3.34 -2.76
CA GLN A 196 -5.50 4.65 -2.19
C GLN A 196 -6.03 4.58 -0.75
N TRP A 197 -6.89 3.60 -0.44
CA TRP A 197 -7.39 3.39 0.92
C TRP A 197 -6.34 2.76 1.84
N TRP A 198 -5.51 1.85 1.32
CA TRP A 198 -4.36 1.26 2.01
C TRP A 198 -3.03 1.95 1.69
N TYR A 199 -3.06 3.27 1.45
CA TYR A 199 -1.88 4.02 1.05
C TYR A 199 -0.87 4.10 2.20
N LEU A 200 0.10 3.19 2.19
CA LEU A 200 1.23 3.07 3.10
C LEU A 200 2.45 2.56 2.32
N PRO A 201 3.69 2.98 2.64
CA PRO A 201 4.88 2.54 1.91
C PRO A 201 5.00 1.01 1.80
N GLY A 202 4.78 0.29 2.92
CA GLY A 202 4.83 -1.18 2.97
C GLY A 202 3.86 -1.88 2.01
N ASN A 203 2.79 -1.20 1.59
CA ASN A 203 1.79 -1.75 0.68
C ASN A 203 2.06 -1.38 -0.78
N ILE A 204 2.77 -0.27 -1.03
CA ILE A 204 3.02 0.28 -2.38
C ILE A 204 4.34 -0.22 -2.96
N TRP A 205 5.40 -0.37 -2.14
CA TRP A 205 6.68 -0.92 -2.58
C TRP A 205 6.56 -2.30 -3.29
N PRO A 206 5.70 -3.24 -2.85
CA PRO A 206 5.44 -4.48 -3.59
C PRO A 206 5.03 -4.28 -5.05
N ILE A 207 4.23 -3.23 -5.33
CA ILE A 207 3.81 -2.88 -6.70
C ILE A 207 5.03 -2.46 -7.53
N ALA A 208 5.88 -1.58 -6.97
CA ALA A 208 7.12 -1.16 -7.61
C ALA A 208 8.03 -2.37 -7.87
N PHE A 209 8.20 -3.25 -6.88
CA PHE A 209 9.03 -4.44 -7.00
C PHE A 209 8.53 -5.39 -8.10
N GLY A 210 7.22 -5.67 -8.14
CA GLY A 210 6.61 -6.54 -9.15
C GLY A 210 6.85 -6.04 -10.58
N PHE A 211 6.65 -4.75 -10.84
CA PHE A 211 6.90 -4.18 -12.17
C PHE A 211 8.39 -4.02 -12.49
N ALA A 212 9.22 -3.73 -11.48
CA ALA A 212 10.68 -3.68 -11.65
C ALA A 212 11.22 -5.06 -12.04
N LEU A 213 10.71 -6.14 -11.43
CA LEU A 213 11.08 -7.52 -11.74
C LEU A 213 10.75 -7.88 -13.20
N LEU A 214 9.53 -7.55 -13.66
CA LEU A 214 9.16 -7.73 -15.07
C LEU A 214 9.99 -6.87 -16.01
N SER A 215 10.28 -5.63 -15.63
CA SER A 215 11.14 -4.75 -16.44
C SER A 215 12.55 -5.31 -16.55
N ALA A 216 13.13 -5.80 -15.45
CA ALA A 216 14.47 -6.35 -15.41
C ALA A 216 14.60 -7.63 -16.25
N VAL A 217 13.62 -8.55 -16.22
CA VAL A 217 13.66 -9.75 -17.07
C VAL A 217 13.53 -9.41 -18.57
N ILE A 218 12.74 -8.38 -18.92
CA ILE A 218 12.64 -7.89 -20.30
C ILE A 218 13.95 -7.23 -20.73
N VAL A 219 14.55 -6.39 -19.89
CA VAL A 219 15.85 -5.76 -20.16
C VAL A 219 16.95 -6.82 -20.29
N ALA A 220 16.99 -7.81 -19.40
CA ALA A 220 17.97 -8.89 -19.42
C ALA A 220 17.89 -9.72 -20.71
N SER A 221 16.68 -9.98 -21.20
CA SER A 221 16.46 -10.75 -22.44
C SER A 221 16.76 -9.96 -23.72
N ARG A 222 16.63 -8.61 -23.72
CA ARG A 222 16.75 -7.78 -24.94
C ARG A 222 18.04 -6.96 -25.05
N ALA A 223 18.62 -6.52 -23.93
CA ALA A 223 19.78 -5.64 -23.97
C ALA A 223 20.98 -6.36 -24.59
N ARG A 224 21.67 -5.72 -25.55
CA ARG A 224 22.87 -6.30 -26.19
C ARG A 224 24.08 -6.28 -25.26
N ARG A 225 24.29 -5.17 -24.54
CA ARG A 225 25.37 -5.00 -23.56
C ARG A 225 25.02 -5.70 -22.24
N LYS A 226 26.03 -6.11 -21.46
CA LYS A 226 25.82 -6.77 -20.15
C LYS A 226 25.37 -5.79 -19.07
N TRP A 227 25.97 -4.59 -19.01
CA TRP A 227 25.72 -3.64 -17.92
C TRP A 227 24.24 -3.25 -17.72
N PRO A 228 23.39 -3.03 -18.75
CA PRO A 228 21.98 -2.67 -18.50
C PRO A 228 21.20 -3.82 -17.86
N ARG A 229 21.61 -5.06 -18.12
CA ARG A 229 20.99 -6.26 -17.53
C ARG A 229 21.26 -6.30 -16.04
N PHE A 230 22.51 -6.09 -15.65
CA PHE A 230 22.93 -6.04 -14.25
C PHE A 230 22.45 -4.78 -13.53
N LEU A 231 22.38 -3.63 -14.20
CA LEU A 231 21.81 -2.42 -13.62
C LEU A 231 20.32 -2.59 -13.33
N ALA A 232 19.54 -3.09 -14.29
CA ALA A 232 18.11 -3.32 -14.08
C ALA A 232 17.87 -4.36 -12.99
N ALA A 233 18.62 -5.47 -13.00
CA ALA A 233 18.52 -6.48 -11.95
C ALA A 233 18.96 -5.94 -10.58
N GLY A 234 20.04 -5.16 -10.50
CA GLY A 234 20.51 -4.54 -9.27
C GLY A 234 19.52 -3.52 -8.70
N ALA A 235 18.92 -2.68 -9.55
CA ALA A 235 17.84 -1.77 -9.15
C ALA A 235 16.61 -2.54 -8.63
N THR A 236 16.24 -3.63 -9.29
CA THR A 236 15.20 -4.55 -8.81
C THR A 236 15.57 -5.19 -7.47
N GLY A 237 16.83 -5.60 -7.28
CA GLY A 237 17.33 -6.14 -6.02
C GLY A 237 17.24 -5.13 -4.88
N TYR A 238 17.64 -3.87 -5.13
CA TYR A 238 17.50 -2.77 -4.18
C TYR A 238 16.04 -2.53 -3.77
N ILE A 239 15.13 -2.40 -4.75
CA ILE A 239 13.68 -2.27 -4.48
C ILE A 239 13.15 -3.51 -3.74
N GLY A 240 13.68 -4.70 -4.05
CA GLY A 240 13.38 -5.93 -3.34
C GLY A 240 13.74 -5.84 -1.86
N VAL A 241 14.96 -5.41 -1.52
CA VAL A 241 15.37 -5.18 -0.11
C VAL A 241 14.46 -4.16 0.57
N THR A 242 14.22 -3.01 -0.08
CA THR A 242 13.29 -1.98 0.43
C THR A 242 11.91 -2.55 0.75
N THR A 243 11.41 -3.44 -0.12
CA THR A 243 10.09 -4.06 0.04
C THR A 243 10.07 -5.08 1.17
N MET A 244 11.11 -5.92 1.28
CA MET A 244 11.18 -6.98 2.29
C MET A 244 11.35 -6.42 3.71
N MET A 245 12.11 -5.33 3.87
CA MET A 245 12.35 -4.69 5.17
C MET A 245 11.08 -4.07 5.79
N ALA A 246 9.99 -3.91 5.03
CA ALA A 246 8.71 -3.50 5.59
C ALA A 246 8.04 -4.61 6.46
N ILE A 247 8.43 -5.88 6.29
CA ILE A 247 7.85 -7.07 6.97
C ILE A 247 6.30 -7.10 6.98
N TYR A 248 5.63 -6.50 5.99
CA TYR A 248 4.18 -6.61 5.84
C TYR A 248 3.83 -7.66 4.77
N PHE A 249 3.98 -8.93 5.12
CA PHE A 249 3.88 -10.05 4.18
C PHE A 249 2.58 -10.16 3.36
N PRO A 250 1.37 -9.84 3.89
CA PRO A 250 0.13 -10.03 3.12
C PRO A 250 0.12 -9.31 1.76
N TYR A 251 0.46 -8.02 1.72
CA TYR A 251 0.50 -7.26 0.45
C TYR A 251 1.73 -7.60 -0.41
N ILE A 252 2.87 -7.90 0.24
CA ILE A 252 4.07 -8.37 -0.45
C ILE A 252 3.75 -9.62 -1.27
N ILE A 253 3.18 -10.63 -0.63
CA ILE A 253 2.85 -11.92 -1.25
C ILE A 253 1.80 -11.74 -2.35
N ALA A 254 0.76 -10.93 -2.10
CA ALA A 254 -0.30 -10.67 -3.08
C ALA A 254 0.22 -10.14 -4.42
N VAL A 255 1.28 -9.32 -4.42
CA VAL A 255 1.87 -8.79 -5.65
C VAL A 255 3.03 -9.65 -6.18
N LEU A 256 3.86 -10.20 -5.29
CA LEU A 256 5.04 -10.95 -5.72
C LEU A 256 4.74 -12.32 -6.30
N VAL A 257 3.70 -13.00 -5.84
CA VAL A 257 3.27 -14.27 -6.44
C VAL A 257 2.95 -14.12 -7.94
N PRO A 258 2.03 -13.22 -8.36
CA PRO A 258 1.76 -13.03 -9.79
C PRO A 258 2.97 -12.46 -10.55
N ALA A 259 3.79 -11.60 -9.93
CA ALA A 259 5.00 -11.07 -10.58
C ALA A 259 6.06 -12.16 -10.82
N ALA A 260 6.29 -13.05 -9.86
CA ALA A 260 7.21 -14.18 -9.97
C ALA A 260 6.74 -15.16 -11.05
N ILE A 261 5.45 -15.52 -11.06
CA ILE A 261 4.83 -16.36 -12.10
C ILE A 261 5.06 -15.76 -13.48
N CYS A 262 4.77 -14.46 -13.67
CA CYS A 262 4.95 -13.78 -14.95
C CYS A 262 6.44 -13.68 -15.35
N THR A 263 7.33 -13.51 -14.38
CA THR A 263 8.80 -13.47 -14.60
C THR A 263 9.33 -14.82 -15.07
N VAL A 264 8.92 -15.90 -14.40
CA VAL A 264 9.24 -17.29 -14.82
C VAL A 264 8.65 -17.55 -16.20
N GLY A 265 7.40 -17.17 -16.45
CA GLY A 265 6.76 -17.25 -17.77
C GLY A 265 7.57 -16.54 -18.86
N TRP A 266 8.15 -15.39 -18.56
CA TRP A 266 9.04 -14.66 -19.48
C TRP A 266 10.36 -15.39 -19.73
N ILE A 267 11.01 -15.91 -18.68
CA ILE A 267 12.25 -16.69 -18.81
C ILE A 267 12.01 -17.93 -19.67
N VAL A 268 10.91 -18.66 -19.42
CA VAL A 268 10.50 -19.83 -20.20
C VAL A 268 10.24 -19.43 -21.65
N HIS A 269 9.50 -18.34 -21.88
CA HIS A 269 9.21 -17.86 -23.23
C HIS A 269 10.47 -17.59 -24.05
N VAL A 270 11.42 -16.82 -23.49
CA VAL A 270 12.69 -16.48 -24.14
C VAL A 270 13.55 -17.72 -24.39
N THR A 271 13.56 -18.66 -23.44
CA THR A 271 14.35 -19.89 -23.54
C THR A 271 13.78 -20.85 -24.59
N VAL A 272 12.45 -20.97 -24.67
CA VAL A 272 11.78 -21.85 -25.64
C VAL A 272 11.82 -21.28 -27.06
N GLU A 273 11.72 -19.95 -27.22
CA GLU A 273 11.84 -19.29 -28.53
C GLU A 273 13.28 -19.31 -29.08
N ALA A 274 14.30 -19.51 -28.23
CA ALA A 274 15.69 -19.63 -28.67
C ALA A 274 15.96 -20.94 -29.44
N PRO A 275 16.88 -20.94 -30.43
CA PRO A 275 17.35 -22.16 -31.10
C PRO A 275 17.84 -23.21 -30.09
N ARG A 276 17.66 -24.51 -30.37
CA ARG A 276 17.96 -25.60 -29.42
C ARG A 276 19.37 -25.51 -28.81
N GLY A 277 20.39 -25.18 -29.61
CA GLY A 277 21.78 -25.02 -29.13
C GLY A 277 22.04 -23.75 -28.30
N GLU A 278 21.16 -22.75 -28.37
CA GLU A 278 21.33 -21.47 -27.67
C GLU A 278 20.45 -21.34 -26.42
N ARG A 279 19.59 -22.33 -26.13
CA ARG A 279 18.65 -22.27 -25.00
C ARG A 279 19.32 -21.99 -23.67
N TRP A 280 20.42 -22.70 -23.38
CA TRP A 280 21.19 -22.47 -22.15
C TRP A 280 21.79 -21.07 -22.09
N ALA A 281 22.30 -20.57 -23.23
CA ALA A 281 22.81 -19.21 -23.31
C ALA A 281 21.72 -18.16 -23.11
N ALA A 282 20.52 -18.37 -23.67
CA ALA A 282 19.35 -17.50 -23.50
C ALA A 282 18.83 -17.50 -22.05
N LEU A 283 18.74 -18.69 -21.43
CA LEU A 283 18.38 -18.85 -20.02
C LEU A 283 19.40 -18.14 -19.13
N ARG A 284 20.68 -18.47 -19.25
CA ARG A 284 21.76 -17.84 -18.47
C ARG A 284 21.78 -16.32 -18.67
N ARG A 285 21.64 -15.84 -19.91
CA ARG A 285 21.62 -14.40 -20.22
C ARG A 285 20.50 -13.66 -19.48
N THR A 286 19.34 -14.31 -19.34
CA THR A 286 18.13 -13.70 -18.79
C THR A 286 18.04 -13.87 -17.28
N ALA A 287 18.34 -15.07 -16.77
CA ALA A 287 18.20 -15.43 -15.36
C ALA A 287 19.40 -15.02 -14.51
N LEU A 288 20.64 -15.13 -15.01
CA LEU A 288 21.85 -14.90 -14.19
C LEU A 288 21.90 -13.52 -13.52
N PRO A 289 21.59 -12.39 -14.21
CA PRO A 289 21.59 -11.08 -13.56
C PRO A 289 20.58 -11.01 -12.40
N LEU A 290 19.39 -11.59 -12.57
CA LEU A 290 18.34 -11.63 -11.57
C LEU A 290 18.73 -12.52 -10.39
N VAL A 291 19.34 -13.67 -10.64
CA VAL A 291 19.84 -14.57 -9.58
C VAL A 291 20.92 -13.90 -8.74
N ILE A 292 21.89 -13.22 -9.38
CA ILE A 292 22.96 -12.51 -8.67
C ILE A 292 22.40 -11.37 -7.84
N ALA A 293 21.51 -10.54 -8.42
CA ALA A 293 20.88 -9.44 -7.68
C ALA A 293 19.97 -9.93 -6.55
N GLY A 294 19.22 -11.01 -6.79
CA GLY A 294 18.38 -11.66 -5.78
C GLY A 294 19.22 -12.22 -4.64
N PHE A 295 20.33 -12.91 -4.93
CA PHE A 295 21.25 -13.39 -3.92
C PHE A 295 21.84 -12.26 -3.08
N ALA A 296 22.33 -11.18 -3.71
CA ALA A 296 22.84 -10.02 -2.99
C ALA A 296 21.77 -9.35 -2.10
N ALA A 297 20.54 -9.20 -2.62
CA ALA A 297 19.41 -8.69 -1.86
C ALA A 297 19.05 -9.59 -0.67
N SER A 298 19.04 -10.91 -0.87
CA SER A 298 18.80 -11.88 0.20
C SER A 298 19.87 -11.81 1.28
N VAL A 299 21.15 -11.68 0.94
CA VAL A 299 22.24 -11.51 1.93
C VAL A 299 22.00 -10.26 2.77
N VAL A 300 21.71 -9.10 2.15
CA VAL A 300 21.42 -7.85 2.87
C VAL A 300 20.22 -8.02 3.81
N PHE A 301 19.14 -8.62 3.31
CA PHE A 301 17.94 -8.85 4.11
C PHE A 301 18.17 -9.82 5.26
N LEU A 302 18.96 -10.89 5.05
CA LEU A 302 19.29 -11.86 6.09
C LEU A 302 20.20 -11.27 7.18
N VAL A 303 21.15 -10.39 6.81
CA VAL A 303 21.96 -9.65 7.79
C VAL A 303 21.07 -8.76 8.65
N TRP A 304 20.12 -8.06 8.04
CA TRP A 304 19.15 -7.25 8.77
C TRP A 304 18.23 -8.08 9.68
N LEU A 305 17.71 -9.23 9.20
CA LEU A 305 16.92 -10.14 10.03
C LEU A 305 17.73 -10.69 11.22
N TRP A 306 19.02 -10.94 11.03
CA TRP A 306 19.89 -11.42 12.09
C TRP A 306 20.12 -10.37 13.18
N GLU A 307 20.30 -9.11 12.79
CA GLU A 307 20.44 -7.98 13.71
C GLU A 307 19.17 -7.80 14.56
N HIS A 308 18.00 -7.82 13.93
CA HIS A 308 16.72 -7.63 14.59
C HIS A 308 16.04 -8.94 15.04
N ARG A 309 16.79 -10.05 15.14
CA ARG A 309 16.25 -11.41 15.35
C ARG A 309 15.37 -11.55 16.59
N VAL A 310 15.64 -10.79 17.65
CA VAL A 310 14.84 -10.83 18.89
C VAL A 310 13.44 -10.29 18.64
N ALA A 311 13.36 -9.11 18.01
CA ALA A 311 12.10 -8.48 17.67
C ALA A 311 11.35 -9.24 16.56
N VAL A 312 12.06 -9.76 15.56
CA VAL A 312 11.48 -10.65 14.53
C VAL A 312 10.90 -11.91 15.15
N SER A 313 11.63 -12.57 16.06
CA SER A 313 11.13 -13.76 16.74
C SER A 313 9.91 -13.44 17.61
N ALA A 314 9.93 -12.31 18.32
CA ALA A 314 8.78 -11.86 19.12
C ALA A 314 7.55 -11.62 18.23
N LEU A 315 7.72 -11.01 17.06
CA LEU A 315 6.64 -10.79 16.09
C LEU A 315 6.09 -12.11 15.52
N LEU A 316 6.95 -13.03 15.09
CA LEU A 316 6.54 -14.29 14.46
C LEU A 316 5.86 -15.25 15.45
N ASN A 317 6.21 -15.18 16.74
CA ASN A 317 5.60 -16.00 17.80
C ASN A 317 4.37 -15.33 18.45
N THR A 318 3.79 -14.30 17.81
CA THR A 318 2.56 -13.68 18.30
C THR A 318 1.34 -14.55 18.01
N ALA A 319 0.40 -14.58 18.97
CA ALA A 319 -0.92 -15.15 18.74
C ALA A 319 -1.68 -14.41 17.63
N TYR A 320 -1.38 -13.11 17.42
CA TYR A 320 -1.84 -12.34 16.26
C TYR A 320 -0.81 -11.28 15.83
N PRO A 321 -0.46 -11.18 14.53
CA PRO A 321 -0.88 -12.04 13.43
C PRO A 321 0.02 -13.25 13.19
N GLY A 322 1.02 -13.54 14.05
CA GLY A 322 2.05 -14.57 13.83
C GLY A 322 1.49 -15.96 13.47
N ASP A 323 0.59 -16.49 14.29
CA ASP A 323 -0.05 -17.80 14.06
C ASP A 323 -1.18 -17.79 13.01
N ARG A 324 -1.44 -16.65 12.35
CA ARG A 324 -2.59 -16.50 11.45
C ARG A 324 -2.31 -17.07 10.06
N HIS A 325 -3.00 -18.17 9.74
CA HIS A 325 -3.09 -18.72 8.39
C HIS A 325 -4.52 -18.67 7.85
N THR A 326 -4.71 -18.09 6.67
CA THR A 326 -6.02 -18.04 5.99
C THR A 326 -6.20 -19.27 5.10
N PRO A 327 -7.24 -20.10 5.30
CA PRO A 327 -7.51 -21.21 4.42
C PRO A 327 -7.93 -20.74 3.02
N SER A 328 -7.62 -21.53 1.99
CA SER A 328 -8.14 -21.28 0.64
C SER A 328 -9.66 -21.35 0.63
N GLY A 329 -10.31 -20.54 -0.21
CA GLY A 329 -11.77 -20.50 -0.32
C GLY A 329 -12.45 -19.70 0.80
N SER A 330 -11.71 -18.86 1.52
CA SER A 330 -12.26 -18.01 2.58
C SER A 330 -13.04 -16.79 2.05
N GLY A 331 -13.04 -16.54 0.75
CA GLY A 331 -13.82 -15.48 0.12
C GLY A 331 -15.29 -15.88 0.00
N ASP A 332 -16.18 -15.09 0.60
CA ASP A 332 -17.63 -15.28 0.53
C ASP A 332 -18.27 -14.53 -0.66
N PHE A 333 -19.59 -14.58 -0.76
CA PHE A 333 -20.33 -13.87 -1.81
C PHE A 333 -20.18 -12.35 -1.70
N GLY A 334 -20.07 -11.81 -0.48
CA GLY A 334 -19.78 -10.39 -0.25
C GLY A 334 -18.42 -9.99 -0.84
N ASN A 335 -17.37 -10.78 -0.58
CA ASN A 335 -16.05 -10.59 -1.15
C ASN A 335 -16.07 -10.65 -2.69
N LEU A 336 -16.87 -11.53 -3.28
CA LEU A 336 -17.07 -11.60 -4.73
C LEU A 336 -17.72 -10.32 -5.28
N ILE A 337 -18.76 -9.80 -4.63
CA ILE A 337 -19.36 -8.50 -4.99
C ILE A 337 -18.30 -7.39 -4.91
N GLN A 338 -17.54 -7.33 -3.81
CA GLN A 338 -16.49 -6.33 -3.64
C GLN A 338 -15.44 -6.42 -4.75
N LEU A 339 -15.07 -7.63 -5.18
CA LEU A 339 -14.07 -7.85 -6.23
C LEU A 339 -14.44 -7.13 -7.55
N PHE A 340 -15.73 -7.13 -7.91
CA PHE A 340 -16.26 -6.49 -9.12
C PHE A 340 -16.89 -5.11 -8.87
N SER A 341 -16.86 -4.62 -7.64
CA SER A 341 -17.52 -3.36 -7.24
C SER A 341 -16.80 -2.09 -7.70
N ALA A 342 -15.73 -2.18 -8.48
CA ALA A 342 -14.95 -1.02 -8.94
C ALA A 342 -15.79 0.17 -9.46
N PRO A 343 -16.89 -0.04 -10.23
CA PRO A 343 -17.75 1.06 -10.67
C PRO A 343 -18.40 1.87 -9.54
N PHE A 344 -18.60 1.27 -8.35
CA PHE A 344 -19.33 1.84 -7.22
C PHE A 344 -18.42 2.40 -6.10
N GLN A 345 -17.10 2.37 -6.29
CA GLN A 345 -16.14 2.66 -5.23
C GLN A 345 -16.09 4.14 -4.80
N ASP A 346 -16.69 5.06 -5.57
CA ASP A 346 -16.92 6.44 -5.15
C ASP A 346 -17.89 6.54 -3.96
N ALA A 347 -18.78 5.55 -3.76
CA ALA A 347 -19.65 5.47 -2.59
C ALA A 347 -18.85 5.36 -1.27
N LEU A 348 -17.60 4.90 -1.32
CA LEU A 348 -16.75 4.83 -0.13
C LEU A 348 -16.37 6.23 0.39
N TYR A 349 -16.52 7.30 -0.40
CA TYR A 349 -16.18 8.65 0.04
C TYR A 349 -17.13 9.23 1.09
N THR A 350 -18.40 8.84 1.09
CA THR A 350 -19.44 9.43 1.94
C THR A 350 -19.90 8.48 3.05
N SER A 351 -19.20 7.35 3.22
CA SER A 351 -19.54 6.26 4.12
C SER A 351 -20.81 5.53 3.70
N SER A 352 -20.65 4.46 2.93
CA SER A 352 -21.71 3.52 2.61
C SER A 352 -21.41 2.15 3.22
N ALA A 353 -22.45 1.48 3.73
CA ALA A 353 -22.37 0.14 4.34
C ALA A 353 -22.22 -0.98 3.29
N PHE A 354 -21.54 -0.70 2.17
CA PHE A 354 -21.76 -1.43 0.92
C PHE A 354 -21.38 -2.91 0.99
N VAL A 355 -20.37 -3.28 1.79
CA VAL A 355 -20.08 -4.68 2.19
C VAL A 355 -19.29 -4.73 3.52
N SER A 356 -18.63 -3.65 3.92
CA SER A 356 -17.91 -3.54 5.20
C SER A 356 -18.06 -2.13 5.76
N ALA A 357 -18.19 -2.01 7.09
CA ALA A 357 -18.11 -0.72 7.79
C ALA A 357 -16.73 -0.06 7.66
N ASN A 358 -15.71 -0.81 7.22
CA ASN A 358 -14.37 -0.32 6.97
C ASN A 358 -14.16 -0.12 5.45
N GLN A 359 -14.08 1.13 5.00
CA GLN A 359 -13.87 1.48 3.60
C GLN A 359 -12.58 0.90 3.03
N SER A 360 -11.52 0.82 3.86
CA SER A 360 -10.25 0.21 3.45
C SER A 360 -10.41 -1.29 3.20
N GLU A 361 -11.18 -2.01 4.00
CA GLU A 361 -11.51 -3.42 3.75
C GLU A 361 -12.47 -3.62 2.57
N ALA A 362 -13.38 -2.68 2.31
CA ALA A 362 -14.27 -2.74 1.16
C ALA A 362 -13.58 -2.40 -0.18
N SER A 363 -12.45 -1.72 -0.13
CA SER A 363 -11.75 -1.24 -1.31
C SER A 363 -11.24 -2.36 -2.23
N THR A 364 -11.25 -2.13 -3.55
CA THR A 364 -10.88 -3.15 -4.55
C THR A 364 -9.99 -2.59 -5.67
N ALA A 365 -9.45 -3.48 -6.49
CA ALA A 365 -8.77 -3.14 -7.74
C ALA A 365 -9.77 -2.97 -8.90
N ILE A 366 -9.38 -2.23 -9.95
CA ILE A 366 -10.21 -2.11 -11.15
C ILE A 366 -10.22 -3.45 -11.92
N MET A 367 -11.32 -4.19 -11.84
CA MET A 367 -11.41 -5.59 -12.30
C MET A 367 -11.73 -5.74 -13.80
N ILE A 368 -10.92 -5.14 -14.68
CA ILE A 368 -11.04 -5.40 -16.14
C ILE A 368 -10.14 -6.54 -16.62
N SER A 369 -9.09 -6.87 -15.88
CA SER A 369 -8.07 -7.85 -16.30
C SER A 369 -8.64 -9.25 -16.46
N LEU A 370 -9.62 -9.64 -15.65
CA LEU A 370 -10.26 -10.95 -15.75
C LEU A 370 -11.04 -11.12 -17.06
N PHE A 371 -11.78 -10.10 -17.49
CA PHE A 371 -12.48 -10.12 -18.79
C PHE A 371 -11.48 -10.18 -19.95
N LEU A 372 -10.35 -9.48 -19.83
CA LEU A 372 -9.28 -9.52 -20.83
C LEU A 372 -8.51 -10.85 -20.87
N CYS A 373 -8.70 -11.75 -19.90
CA CYS A 373 -8.16 -13.10 -19.99
C CYS A 373 -8.83 -13.92 -21.10
N VAL A 374 -10.11 -13.66 -21.44
CA VAL A 374 -10.82 -14.36 -22.52
C VAL A 374 -10.11 -14.18 -23.88
N PRO A 375 -9.87 -12.95 -24.38
CA PRO A 375 -9.13 -12.76 -25.61
C PRO A 375 -7.65 -13.18 -25.51
N LEU A 376 -7.06 -13.18 -24.32
CA LEU A 376 -5.71 -13.66 -24.10
C LEU A 376 -5.61 -15.19 -24.26
N VAL A 377 -6.56 -15.95 -23.70
CA VAL A 377 -6.69 -17.41 -23.89
C VAL A 377 -6.89 -17.74 -25.37
N ALA A 378 -7.70 -16.97 -26.09
CA ALA A 378 -7.83 -17.15 -27.53
C ALA A 378 -6.52 -16.89 -28.29
N CYS A 379 -5.70 -15.91 -27.88
CA CYS A 379 -4.37 -15.71 -28.46
C CYS A 379 -3.46 -16.92 -28.23
N ILE A 380 -3.51 -17.53 -27.05
CA ILE A 380 -2.76 -18.77 -26.73
C ILE A 380 -3.21 -19.90 -27.65
N TYR A 381 -4.53 -20.10 -27.77
CA TYR A 381 -5.11 -21.14 -28.62
C TYR A 381 -4.76 -20.95 -30.10
N VAL A 382 -4.91 -19.73 -30.64
CA VAL A 382 -4.56 -19.42 -32.03
C VAL A 382 -3.06 -19.62 -32.28
N GLY A 383 -2.20 -19.17 -31.36
CA GLY A 383 -0.75 -19.38 -31.45
C GLY A 383 -0.38 -20.85 -31.51
N TRP A 384 -1.04 -21.68 -30.69
CA TRP A 384 -0.86 -23.13 -30.72
C TRP A 384 -1.37 -23.76 -32.01
N ARG A 385 -2.56 -23.38 -32.51
CA ARG A 385 -3.15 -23.97 -33.73
C ARG A 385 -2.36 -23.62 -35.00
N VAL A 386 -1.93 -22.37 -35.13
CA VAL A 386 -1.27 -21.87 -36.35
C VAL A 386 0.23 -22.18 -36.33
N GLY A 387 0.90 -21.97 -35.18
CA GLY A 387 2.36 -22.04 -35.09
C GLY A 387 2.91 -23.18 -34.24
N ARG A 388 2.04 -23.99 -33.60
CA ARG A 388 2.43 -25.01 -32.58
C ARG A 388 3.33 -24.43 -31.48
N ARG A 389 3.18 -23.14 -31.19
CA ARG A 389 3.92 -22.42 -30.14
C ARG A 389 2.96 -21.92 -29.08
N ILE A 390 3.28 -22.21 -27.83
CA ILE A 390 2.52 -21.72 -26.67
C ILE A 390 3.24 -20.49 -26.11
N ASP A 391 2.51 -19.39 -25.95
CA ASP A 391 3.04 -18.17 -25.36
C ASP A 391 3.08 -18.29 -23.84
N ALA A 392 4.23 -18.69 -23.30
CA ALA A 392 4.42 -18.90 -21.87
C ALA A 392 4.15 -17.64 -21.02
N VAL A 393 4.30 -16.43 -21.57
CA VAL A 393 3.95 -15.18 -20.86
C VAL A 393 2.43 -15.07 -20.72
N ALA A 394 1.70 -15.27 -21.82
CA ALA A 394 0.24 -15.24 -21.79
C ALA A 394 -0.34 -16.32 -20.87
N VAL A 395 0.22 -17.54 -20.93
CA VAL A 395 -0.15 -18.64 -20.01
C VAL A 395 0.11 -18.25 -18.56
N ALA A 396 1.27 -17.69 -18.25
CA ALA A 396 1.61 -17.26 -16.89
C ALA A 396 0.65 -16.19 -16.35
N VAL A 397 0.25 -15.22 -17.18
CA VAL A 397 -0.75 -14.20 -16.80
C VAL A 397 -2.11 -14.83 -16.50
N VAL A 398 -2.60 -15.73 -17.34
CA VAL A 398 -3.87 -16.44 -17.10
C VAL A 398 -3.79 -17.32 -15.85
N PHE A 399 -2.68 -18.04 -15.68
CA PHE A 399 -2.43 -18.87 -14.50
C PHE A 399 -2.38 -18.03 -13.22
N ALA A 400 -1.77 -16.84 -13.25
CA ALA A 400 -1.76 -15.93 -12.10
C ALA A 400 -3.18 -15.51 -11.68
N HIS A 401 -4.08 -15.21 -12.63
CA HIS A 401 -5.49 -14.94 -12.30
C HIS A 401 -6.16 -16.17 -11.69
N ALA A 402 -5.98 -17.34 -12.32
CA ALA A 402 -6.58 -18.57 -11.87
C ALA A 402 -6.10 -18.96 -10.46
N LEU A 403 -4.82 -18.80 -10.14
CA LEU A 403 -4.25 -19.10 -8.83
C LEU A 403 -4.84 -18.20 -7.74
N ILE A 404 -4.90 -16.88 -7.97
CA ILE A 404 -5.45 -15.94 -6.99
C ILE A 404 -6.95 -16.19 -6.80
N LEU A 405 -7.71 -16.41 -7.87
CA LEU A 405 -9.14 -16.75 -7.77
C LEU A 405 -9.37 -18.10 -7.08
N ALA A 406 -8.51 -19.09 -7.33
CA ALA A 406 -8.56 -20.38 -6.66
C ALA A 406 -8.29 -20.24 -5.16
N PHE A 407 -7.30 -19.44 -4.77
CA PHE A 407 -7.06 -19.12 -3.37
C PHE A 407 -8.26 -18.42 -2.72
N LEU A 408 -8.90 -17.48 -3.42
CA LEU A 408 -10.05 -16.75 -2.89
C LEU A 408 -11.30 -17.62 -2.72
N TYR A 409 -11.63 -18.47 -3.71
CA TYR A 409 -12.98 -19.04 -3.81
C TYR A 409 -13.05 -20.57 -3.90
N ILE A 410 -11.93 -21.29 -4.01
CA ILE A 410 -11.94 -22.75 -4.05
C ILE A 410 -11.47 -23.30 -2.70
N PRO A 411 -12.35 -23.94 -1.91
CA PRO A 411 -11.98 -24.53 -0.62
C PRO A 411 -11.07 -25.75 -0.82
N HIS A 412 -10.38 -26.14 0.25
CA HIS A 412 -9.50 -27.33 0.32
C HIS A 412 -8.26 -27.32 -0.60
N LEU A 413 -7.89 -26.18 -1.17
CA LEU A 413 -6.61 -25.98 -1.88
C LEU A 413 -5.48 -25.46 -0.98
N SER A 414 -5.68 -25.33 0.34
CA SER A 414 -4.71 -24.72 1.26
C SER A 414 -3.29 -25.27 1.14
N ARG A 415 -3.13 -26.59 0.95
CA ARG A 415 -1.79 -27.20 0.75
C ARG A 415 -1.10 -26.70 -0.52
N PHE A 416 -1.85 -26.52 -1.59
CA PHE A 416 -1.33 -26.01 -2.86
C PHE A 416 -1.05 -24.51 -2.78
N THR A 417 -1.95 -23.73 -2.17
CA THR A 417 -1.77 -22.28 -2.02
C THR A 417 -0.65 -21.92 -1.04
N HIS A 418 -0.38 -22.78 -0.06
CA HIS A 418 0.76 -22.66 0.87
C HIS A 418 2.12 -22.76 0.16
N LEU A 419 2.23 -23.48 -0.97
CA LEU A 419 3.46 -23.48 -1.80
C LEU A 419 3.80 -22.09 -2.34
N PHE A 420 2.80 -21.22 -2.44
CA PHE A 420 2.93 -19.82 -2.86
C PHE A 420 2.85 -18.85 -1.67
N LEU A 421 2.81 -19.37 -0.44
CA LEU A 421 2.64 -18.61 0.81
C LEU A 421 1.35 -17.78 0.87
N LEU A 422 0.36 -18.09 0.02
CA LEU A 422 -0.87 -17.31 -0.07
C LEU A 422 -1.73 -17.41 1.20
N ASP A 423 -1.55 -18.46 2.01
CA ASP A 423 -2.20 -18.58 3.31
C ASP A 423 -1.68 -17.56 4.35
N LEU A 424 -0.53 -16.92 4.11
CA LEU A 424 -0.05 -15.79 4.92
C LEU A 424 -0.69 -14.44 4.52
N THR A 425 -1.51 -14.42 3.46
CA THR A 425 -2.37 -13.28 3.13
C THR A 425 -3.81 -13.55 3.56
N THR A 426 -4.64 -12.51 3.60
CA THR A 426 -6.09 -12.64 3.75
C THR A 426 -6.79 -12.48 2.40
N ALA A 427 -8.06 -12.89 2.31
CA ALA A 427 -8.87 -12.72 1.10
C ALA A 427 -8.94 -11.24 0.64
N ASN A 428 -9.05 -10.30 1.58
CA ASN A 428 -9.12 -8.88 1.25
C ASN A 428 -7.79 -8.36 0.69
N ARG A 429 -6.67 -8.74 1.32
CA ARG A 429 -5.32 -8.32 0.92
C ARG A 429 -4.88 -8.93 -0.41
N ALA A 430 -5.29 -10.17 -0.70
CA ALA A 430 -4.99 -10.86 -1.95
C ALA A 430 -5.53 -10.14 -3.19
N ARG A 431 -6.57 -9.31 -3.06
CA ARG A 431 -7.11 -8.49 -4.17
C ARG A 431 -6.08 -7.50 -4.73
N MET A 432 -5.04 -7.16 -3.97
CA MET A 432 -3.94 -6.31 -4.43
C MET A 432 -3.21 -6.90 -5.64
N ALA A 433 -3.23 -8.22 -5.82
CA ALA A 433 -2.73 -8.91 -7.01
C ALA A 433 -3.32 -8.32 -8.31
N PHE A 434 -4.58 -7.92 -8.28
CA PHE A 434 -5.29 -7.41 -9.44
C PHE A 434 -4.88 -5.98 -9.83
N VAL A 435 -4.23 -5.21 -8.95
CA VAL A 435 -3.62 -3.92 -9.33
C VAL A 435 -2.44 -4.16 -10.28
N PHE A 436 -1.63 -5.18 -9.99
CA PHE A 436 -0.54 -5.57 -10.87
C PHE A 436 -1.08 -6.14 -12.20
N LEU A 437 -2.06 -7.05 -12.12
CA LEU A 437 -2.65 -7.70 -13.30
C LEU A 437 -3.49 -6.73 -14.17
N LEU A 438 -4.05 -5.67 -13.59
CA LEU A 438 -4.71 -4.56 -14.31
C LEU A 438 -3.79 -3.96 -15.38
N VAL A 439 -2.47 -3.88 -15.12
CA VAL A 439 -1.49 -3.36 -16.07
C VAL A 439 -0.96 -4.47 -16.98
N VAL A 440 -0.55 -5.60 -16.41
CA VAL A 440 0.12 -6.66 -17.16
C VAL A 440 -0.77 -7.27 -18.24
N THR A 441 -2.04 -7.58 -17.92
CA THR A 441 -2.95 -8.26 -18.83
C THR A 441 -3.22 -7.49 -20.12
N PRO A 442 -3.71 -6.23 -20.09
CA PRO A 442 -3.95 -5.47 -21.33
C PRO A 442 -2.67 -5.25 -22.13
N VAL A 443 -1.52 -5.03 -21.48
CA VAL A 443 -0.26 -4.79 -22.19
C VAL A 443 0.21 -6.05 -22.92
N VAL A 444 0.17 -7.21 -22.26
CA VAL A 444 0.50 -8.49 -22.90
C VAL A 444 -0.49 -8.78 -24.03
N LEU A 445 -1.80 -8.64 -23.79
CA LEU A 445 -2.85 -8.85 -24.78
C LEU A 445 -2.64 -7.99 -26.03
N VAL A 446 -2.52 -6.66 -25.87
CA VAL A 446 -2.35 -5.74 -27.01
C VAL A 446 -1.07 -6.06 -27.78
N THR A 447 0.01 -6.39 -27.08
CA THR A 447 1.27 -6.81 -27.73
C THR A 447 1.06 -8.04 -28.61
N ARG A 448 0.26 -9.02 -28.15
CA ARG A 448 -0.01 -10.24 -28.91
C ARG A 448 -0.97 -10.02 -30.06
N LEU A 449 -2.06 -9.27 -29.85
CA LEU A 449 -2.99 -8.92 -30.91
C LEU A 449 -2.31 -8.17 -32.06
N ARG A 450 -1.37 -7.26 -31.74
CA ARG A 450 -0.56 -6.54 -32.74
C ARG A 450 0.45 -7.45 -33.44
N ARG A 451 1.10 -8.36 -32.71
CA ARG A 451 2.04 -9.34 -33.30
C ARG A 451 1.34 -10.29 -34.27
N LEU A 452 0.11 -10.69 -33.94
CA LEU A 452 -0.71 -11.59 -34.76
C LEU A 452 -1.49 -10.86 -35.87
N ASP A 453 -1.44 -9.52 -35.92
CA ASP A 453 -2.30 -8.65 -36.73
C ASP A 453 -3.78 -9.08 -36.73
N ARG A 454 -4.26 -9.47 -35.54
CA ARG A 454 -5.59 -10.07 -35.34
C ARG A 454 -6.30 -9.48 -34.13
N PRO A 455 -6.65 -8.18 -34.15
CA PRO A 455 -7.55 -7.64 -33.15
C PRO A 455 -8.93 -8.32 -33.25
N TRP A 456 -9.60 -8.53 -32.13
CA TRP A 456 -10.89 -9.23 -32.09
C TRP A 456 -11.97 -8.52 -32.91
N SER A 457 -12.94 -9.23 -33.47
CA SER A 457 -14.06 -8.58 -34.19
C SER A 457 -14.81 -7.62 -33.28
N TRP A 458 -15.42 -6.57 -33.85
CA TRP A 458 -16.22 -5.61 -33.07
C TRP A 458 -17.35 -6.31 -32.31
N SER A 459 -18.03 -7.28 -32.91
CA SER A 459 -19.08 -8.05 -32.24
C SER A 459 -18.58 -8.87 -31.06
N ALA A 460 -17.39 -9.47 -31.14
CA ALA A 460 -16.81 -10.21 -30.03
C ALA A 460 -16.31 -9.27 -28.92
N ALA A 461 -15.70 -8.14 -29.28
CA ALA A 461 -15.26 -7.12 -28.32
C ALA A 461 -16.45 -6.47 -27.58
N LEU A 462 -17.52 -6.11 -28.30
CA LEU A 462 -18.74 -5.54 -27.71
C LEU A 462 -19.46 -6.53 -26.79
N ARG A 463 -19.50 -7.83 -27.14
CA ARG A 463 -20.05 -8.87 -26.24
C ARG A 463 -19.22 -8.99 -24.95
N LEU A 464 -17.90 -8.86 -25.03
CA LEU A 464 -17.03 -8.90 -23.85
C LEU A 464 -17.26 -7.67 -22.94
N GLY A 465 -17.36 -6.47 -23.52
CA GLY A 465 -17.73 -5.26 -22.79
C GLY A 465 -19.15 -5.33 -22.21
N GLY A 466 -20.10 -5.90 -22.96
CA GLY A 466 -21.47 -6.15 -22.52
C GLY A 466 -21.55 -7.16 -21.38
N ALA A 467 -20.70 -8.18 -21.36
CA ALA A 467 -20.62 -9.13 -20.24
C ALA A 467 -20.16 -8.44 -18.94
N PHE A 468 -19.17 -7.54 -19.03
CA PHE A 468 -18.79 -6.69 -17.88
C PHE A 468 -19.94 -5.79 -17.43
N GLY A 469 -20.63 -5.17 -18.39
CA GLY A 469 -21.83 -4.36 -18.11
C GLY A 469 -22.93 -5.16 -17.41
N ALA A 470 -23.20 -6.38 -17.86
CA ALA A 470 -24.20 -7.27 -17.26
C ALA A 470 -23.85 -7.66 -15.81
N VAL A 471 -22.58 -7.98 -15.53
CA VAL A 471 -22.11 -8.23 -14.15
C VAL A 471 -22.30 -6.98 -13.28
N THR A 472 -21.94 -5.80 -13.80
CA THR A 472 -22.09 -4.53 -13.09
C THR A 472 -23.56 -4.21 -12.80
N LEU A 473 -24.45 -4.41 -13.77
CA LEU A 473 -25.90 -4.23 -13.61
C LEU A 473 -26.50 -5.24 -12.63
N GLY A 474 -26.01 -6.48 -12.63
CA GLY A 474 -26.39 -7.48 -11.63
C GLY A 474 -26.01 -7.05 -10.21
N ILE A 475 -24.81 -6.50 -10.03
CA ILE A 475 -24.39 -5.91 -8.75
C ILE A 475 -25.25 -4.70 -8.39
N ALA A 476 -25.51 -3.78 -9.33
CA ALA A 476 -26.40 -2.63 -9.10
C ALA A 476 -27.79 -3.08 -8.64
N ALA A 477 -28.38 -4.11 -9.27
CA ALA A 477 -29.67 -4.66 -8.88
C ALA A 477 -29.65 -5.30 -7.50
N LEU A 478 -28.57 -6.02 -7.16
CA LEU A 478 -28.39 -6.58 -5.81
C LEU A 478 -28.35 -5.47 -4.76
N LEU A 479 -27.63 -4.39 -5.03
CA LEU A 479 -27.50 -3.27 -4.10
C LEU A 479 -28.79 -2.48 -3.99
N TRP A 480 -29.51 -2.29 -5.10
CA TRP A 480 -30.84 -1.68 -5.06
C TRP A 480 -31.77 -2.40 -4.08
N VAL A 481 -31.63 -3.73 -3.95
CA VAL A 481 -32.46 -4.53 -3.03
C VAL A 481 -31.85 -4.59 -1.62
N ALA A 482 -30.55 -4.84 -1.51
CA ALA A 482 -29.89 -5.15 -0.24
C ALA A 482 -29.34 -3.93 0.50
N ASP A 483 -28.89 -2.89 -0.23
CA ASP A 483 -28.35 -1.66 0.33
C ASP A 483 -28.55 -0.45 -0.63
N PRO A 484 -29.79 0.07 -0.74
CA PRO A 484 -30.13 1.12 -1.69
C PRO A 484 -29.34 2.42 -1.43
N GLY A 485 -28.98 2.68 -0.16
CA GLY A 485 -28.20 3.85 0.24
C GLY A 485 -26.79 3.82 -0.33
N ALA A 486 -26.23 2.63 -0.49
CA ALA A 486 -24.88 2.47 -0.97
C ALA A 486 -24.80 2.59 -2.50
N LEU A 487 -25.85 2.19 -3.22
CA LEU A 487 -26.01 2.50 -4.64
C LEU A 487 -26.26 4.01 -4.86
N SER A 488 -27.09 4.66 -4.03
CA SER A 488 -27.36 6.11 -4.17
C SER A 488 -26.15 6.97 -3.81
N ALA A 489 -25.27 6.50 -2.93
CA ALA A 489 -23.99 7.13 -2.63
C ALA A 489 -22.99 7.07 -3.80
N SER A 490 -23.14 6.13 -4.74
CA SER A 490 -22.33 6.08 -5.96
C SER A 490 -22.97 6.95 -7.05
N SER A 491 -22.43 8.15 -7.26
CA SER A 491 -22.96 9.06 -8.28
C SER A 491 -22.46 8.74 -9.68
N TRP A 492 -21.33 8.03 -9.79
CA TRP A 492 -20.63 7.86 -11.06
C TRP A 492 -20.66 6.43 -11.62
N TRP A 493 -21.38 5.49 -10.99
CA TRP A 493 -21.28 4.08 -11.37
C TRP A 493 -21.66 3.77 -12.82
N VAL A 494 -22.68 4.44 -13.39
CA VAL A 494 -23.09 4.22 -14.79
C VAL A 494 -21.98 4.67 -15.75
N MET A 495 -21.40 5.84 -15.50
CA MET A 495 -20.29 6.36 -16.30
C MET A 495 -19.06 5.46 -16.15
N SER A 496 -18.73 5.05 -14.92
CA SER A 496 -17.64 4.11 -14.64
C SER A 496 -17.83 2.78 -15.35
N MET A 497 -19.05 2.23 -15.33
CA MET A 497 -19.41 1.00 -16.04
C MET A 497 -19.18 1.15 -17.55
N MET A 498 -19.70 2.23 -18.16
CA MET A 498 -19.55 2.48 -19.60
C MET A 498 -18.09 2.66 -20.01
N LEU A 499 -17.31 3.41 -19.22
CA LEU A 499 -15.89 3.63 -19.48
C LEU A 499 -15.08 2.33 -19.36
N LEU A 500 -15.31 1.51 -18.33
CA LEU A 500 -14.61 0.24 -18.17
C LEU A 500 -15.01 -0.80 -19.24
N ALA A 501 -16.30 -0.88 -19.59
CA ALA A 501 -16.76 -1.69 -20.72
C ALA A 501 -16.11 -1.22 -22.04
N GLY A 502 -16.06 0.09 -22.27
CA GLY A 502 -15.37 0.70 -23.41
C GLY A 502 -13.86 0.42 -23.40
N ALA A 503 -13.22 0.41 -22.24
CA ALA A 503 -11.82 0.07 -22.09
C ALA A 503 -11.55 -1.39 -22.49
N ILE A 504 -12.39 -2.32 -22.04
CA ILE A 504 -12.33 -3.74 -22.42
C ILE A 504 -12.42 -3.90 -23.94
N VAL A 505 -13.40 -3.22 -24.57
CA VAL A 505 -13.57 -3.21 -26.03
C VAL A 505 -12.32 -2.64 -26.71
N ALA A 506 -11.80 -1.52 -26.22
CA ALA A 506 -10.63 -0.86 -26.79
C ALA A 506 -9.37 -1.74 -26.73
N PHE A 507 -9.11 -2.40 -25.60
CA PHE A 507 -7.97 -3.31 -25.46
C PHE A 507 -8.12 -4.56 -26.34
N ALA A 508 -9.31 -5.17 -26.42
CA ALA A 508 -9.59 -6.27 -27.34
C ALA A 508 -9.41 -5.88 -28.82
N ARG A 509 -9.56 -4.59 -29.14
CA ARG A 509 -9.30 -3.99 -30.46
C ARG A 509 -7.87 -3.45 -30.63
N ALA A 510 -6.96 -3.75 -29.70
CA ALA A 510 -5.57 -3.28 -29.69
C ALA A 510 -5.40 -1.73 -29.66
N ARG A 511 -6.43 -1.00 -29.23
CA ARG A 511 -6.46 0.47 -29.06
C ARG A 511 -6.03 0.87 -27.65
N VAL A 512 -4.76 0.62 -27.33
CA VAL A 512 -4.20 0.83 -25.97
C VAL A 512 -4.44 2.23 -25.42
N ALA A 513 -4.28 3.30 -26.22
CA ALA A 513 -4.45 4.67 -25.73
C ALA A 513 -5.88 4.92 -25.23
N VAL A 514 -6.89 4.53 -26.02
CA VAL A 514 -8.30 4.70 -25.65
C VAL A 514 -8.63 3.89 -24.40
N GLY A 515 -8.19 2.63 -24.34
CA GLY A 515 -8.39 1.78 -23.17
C GLY A 515 -7.74 2.37 -21.91
N SER A 516 -6.47 2.78 -21.99
CA SER A 516 -5.74 3.34 -20.85
C SER A 516 -6.33 4.67 -20.36
N ILE A 517 -6.80 5.54 -21.27
CA ILE A 517 -7.47 6.80 -20.89
C ILE A 517 -8.78 6.50 -20.16
N ALA A 518 -9.59 5.57 -20.68
CA ALA A 518 -10.85 5.22 -20.04
C ALA A 518 -10.65 4.65 -18.62
N VAL A 519 -9.66 3.77 -18.43
CA VAL A 519 -9.31 3.25 -17.09
C VAL A 519 -8.79 4.37 -16.17
N LEU A 520 -7.97 5.28 -16.69
CA LEU A 520 -7.50 6.44 -15.92
C LEU A 520 -8.65 7.34 -15.46
N LEU A 521 -9.59 7.67 -16.36
CA LEU A 521 -10.74 8.49 -16.02
C LEU A 521 -11.55 7.87 -14.88
N VAL A 522 -11.77 6.56 -14.94
CA VAL A 522 -12.46 5.83 -13.86
C VAL A 522 -11.64 5.87 -12.57
N ALA A 523 -10.34 5.58 -12.62
CA ALA A 523 -9.48 5.61 -11.45
C ALA A 523 -9.45 6.99 -10.76
N CYS A 524 -9.46 8.09 -11.53
CA CYS A 524 -9.58 9.44 -10.98
C CYS A 524 -10.91 9.65 -10.23
N LEU A 525 -12.02 9.15 -10.76
CA LEU A 525 -13.35 9.28 -10.13
C LEU A 525 -13.42 8.50 -8.81
N ILE A 526 -12.97 7.25 -8.81
CA ILE A 526 -13.21 6.33 -7.68
C ILE A 526 -12.06 6.24 -6.66
N GLY A 527 -10.87 6.72 -7.00
CA GLY A 527 -9.71 6.69 -6.10
C GLY A 527 -8.98 8.02 -5.92
N GLY A 528 -9.15 8.98 -6.82
CA GLY A 528 -8.43 10.26 -6.79
C GLY A 528 -8.76 11.16 -5.58
N GLY A 529 -9.94 10.97 -4.95
CA GLY A 529 -10.41 11.76 -3.81
C GLY A 529 -10.27 11.08 -2.44
N VAL A 530 -9.56 9.95 -2.36
CA VAL A 530 -9.37 9.23 -1.09
C VAL A 530 -8.41 9.98 -0.17
N ASN A 531 -7.24 10.33 -0.69
CA ASN A 531 -6.19 11.00 0.05
C ASN A 531 -6.38 12.53 -0.04
N PRO A 532 -6.51 13.27 1.08
CA PRO A 532 -6.49 14.73 1.05
C PRO A 532 -5.12 15.24 0.58
N LEU A 533 -4.95 16.55 0.41
CA LEU A 533 -3.64 17.19 0.35
C LEU A 533 -3.50 18.09 1.57
N THR A 534 -2.48 17.81 2.38
CA THR A 534 -2.23 18.51 3.65
C THR A 534 -0.80 19.02 3.67
N ARG A 535 -0.59 20.17 4.32
CA ARG A 535 0.72 20.81 4.45
C ARG A 535 1.21 20.73 5.88
N GLY A 536 2.48 20.36 6.05
CA GLY A 536 3.12 20.25 7.35
C GLY A 536 3.02 18.84 7.94
N PHE A 537 3.48 18.72 9.18
CA PHE A 537 3.35 17.50 9.98
C PHE A 537 2.94 17.92 11.39
N VAL A 538 1.67 17.71 11.73
CA VAL A 538 1.14 18.13 13.02
C VAL A 538 1.68 17.22 14.12
N THR A 539 2.08 17.77 15.25
CA THR A 539 2.58 16.99 16.39
C THR A 539 1.72 17.25 17.62
N VAL A 540 1.60 16.25 18.50
CA VAL A 540 0.84 16.41 19.74
C VAL A 540 1.45 17.46 20.67
N ALA A 541 2.75 17.75 20.52
CA ALA A 541 3.44 18.83 21.23
C ALA A 541 2.80 20.21 21.01
N GLN A 542 2.07 20.41 19.90
CA GLN A 542 1.43 21.68 19.57
C GLN A 542 0.07 21.88 20.27
N THR A 543 -0.42 20.89 21.03
CA THR A 543 -1.69 20.97 21.76
C THR A 543 -1.46 21.28 23.24
N GLU A 544 -2.46 21.78 23.96
CA GLU A 544 -2.34 22.04 25.40
C GLU A 544 -2.01 20.76 26.19
N ALA A 545 -2.73 19.67 25.92
CA ALA A 545 -2.51 18.40 26.62
C ALA A 545 -1.10 17.83 26.33
N GLY A 546 -0.64 17.86 25.09
CA GLY A 546 0.71 17.39 24.75
C GLY A 546 1.80 18.29 25.33
N SER A 547 1.59 19.62 25.33
CA SER A 547 2.49 20.56 25.99
C SER A 547 2.58 20.33 27.51
N ALA A 548 1.46 19.99 28.15
CA ALA A 548 1.42 19.66 29.57
C ALA A 548 2.18 18.35 29.87
N VAL A 549 1.99 17.31 29.04
CA VAL A 549 2.75 16.06 29.14
C VAL A 549 4.25 16.32 28.99
N GLN A 550 4.67 17.15 28.03
CA GLN A 550 6.08 17.49 27.84
C GLN A 550 6.66 18.28 29.02
N ARG A 551 5.88 19.18 29.62
CA ARG A 551 6.29 19.92 30.82
C ARG A 551 6.51 18.97 32.01
N ILE A 552 5.55 18.09 32.26
CA ILE A 552 5.67 17.08 33.33
C ILE A 552 6.85 16.16 33.07
N ARG A 553 7.08 15.73 31.83
CA ARG A 553 8.27 14.94 31.46
C ARG A 553 9.58 15.66 31.78
N ALA A 554 9.64 16.98 31.58
CA ALA A 554 10.84 17.75 31.90
C ALA A 554 11.07 17.88 33.41
N GLU A 555 9.99 17.94 34.21
CA GLU A 555 10.03 18.01 35.67
C GLU A 555 10.29 16.65 36.33
N ASP A 556 9.70 15.58 35.78
CA ASP A 556 9.81 14.20 36.25
C ASP A 556 10.13 13.25 35.06
N PRO A 557 11.40 13.19 34.63
CA PRO A 557 11.79 12.38 33.47
C PRO A 557 11.71 10.87 33.71
N GLY A 558 11.65 10.43 34.97
CA GLY A 558 11.54 9.02 35.34
C GLY A 558 10.10 8.51 35.42
N ALA A 559 9.12 9.42 35.36
CA ALA A 559 7.71 9.08 35.43
C ALA A 559 7.26 8.18 34.27
N GLN A 560 6.50 7.15 34.64
CA GLN A 560 5.85 6.25 33.70
C GLN A 560 4.36 6.56 33.61
N TRP A 561 3.81 6.37 32.41
CA TRP A 561 2.47 6.84 32.07
C TRP A 561 1.52 5.72 31.67
N VAL A 562 0.23 5.93 31.93
CA VAL A 562 -0.87 5.09 31.44
C VAL A 562 -1.88 5.93 30.67
N ASN A 563 -2.33 5.44 29.52
CA ASN A 563 -3.42 6.01 28.72
C ASN A 563 -4.76 5.33 29.05
N VAL A 564 -5.68 6.02 29.71
CA VAL A 564 -7.00 5.46 30.04
C VAL A 564 -8.09 6.01 29.12
N GLY A 565 -8.74 5.10 28.39
CA GLY A 565 -9.94 5.33 27.60
C GLY A 565 -9.75 5.07 26.10
N GLY A 566 -9.95 6.10 25.27
CA GLY A 566 -9.94 6.00 23.81
C GLY A 566 -8.55 6.00 23.16
N MET A 567 -8.56 6.17 21.83
CA MET A 567 -7.36 6.20 21.00
C MET A 567 -6.57 7.52 21.15
N VAL A 568 -7.23 8.61 21.53
CA VAL A 568 -6.64 9.94 21.68
C VAL A 568 -5.58 9.97 22.80
N PRO A 569 -5.86 9.59 24.06
CA PRO A 569 -4.85 9.59 25.12
C PRO A 569 -3.68 8.65 24.80
N MET A 570 -3.96 7.50 24.16
CA MET A 570 -2.92 6.58 23.67
C MET A 570 -1.98 7.27 22.68
N ALA A 571 -2.54 7.94 21.67
CA ALA A 571 -1.78 8.63 20.65
C ALA A 571 -0.98 9.81 21.23
N VAL A 572 -1.56 10.57 22.16
CA VAL A 572 -0.88 11.71 22.81
C VAL A 572 0.33 11.25 23.61
N LEU A 573 0.19 10.25 24.48
CA LEU A 573 1.32 9.77 25.28
C LEU A 573 2.43 9.16 24.42
N PHE A 574 2.07 8.26 23.51
CA PHE A 574 3.04 7.59 22.64
C PHE A 574 3.83 8.58 21.77
N GLN A 575 3.15 9.58 21.19
CA GLN A 575 3.79 10.58 20.33
C GLN A 575 4.52 11.68 21.10
N SER A 576 4.21 11.88 22.38
CA SER A 576 4.94 12.82 23.26
C SER A 576 6.29 12.25 23.73
N GLY A 577 6.54 10.97 23.46
CA GLY A 577 7.79 10.30 23.79
C GLY A 577 7.99 10.06 25.29
N VAL A 578 6.91 10.03 26.08
CA VAL A 578 6.99 9.57 27.48
C VAL A 578 7.00 8.04 27.52
N VAL A 579 7.63 7.46 28.54
CA VAL A 579 7.61 6.01 28.76
C VAL A 579 6.24 5.62 29.31
N GLY A 580 5.53 4.73 28.63
CA GLY A 580 4.21 4.30 29.07
C GLY A 580 3.97 2.79 28.94
N PHE A 581 2.88 2.36 29.59
CA PHE A 581 2.37 0.98 29.54
C PHE A 581 1.28 0.79 28.47
N GLY A 582 1.16 1.72 27.53
CA GLY A 582 0.26 1.60 26.39
C GLY A 582 0.74 2.45 25.23
N GLY A 583 0.12 2.24 24.06
CA GLY A 583 0.63 2.76 22.80
C GLY A 583 0.39 1.79 21.64
N VAL A 584 1.17 1.97 20.57
CA VAL A 584 1.10 1.11 19.39
C VAL A 584 2.23 0.10 19.43
N GLN A 585 1.88 -1.13 19.81
CA GLN A 585 2.79 -2.25 19.99
C GLN A 585 2.93 -3.05 18.69
N ASN A 586 4.13 -3.09 18.10
CA ASN A 586 4.40 -3.87 16.88
C ASN A 586 4.58 -5.36 17.20
N TYR A 587 5.17 -5.64 18.36
CA TYR A 587 5.38 -6.97 18.93
C TYR A 587 5.40 -6.82 20.47
N PRO A 588 5.03 -7.85 21.24
CA PRO A 588 4.94 -7.74 22.69
C PRO A 588 6.32 -7.55 23.34
N ASN A 589 6.43 -6.55 24.20
CA ASN A 589 7.59 -6.39 25.08
C ASN A 589 7.35 -7.18 26.38
N THR A 590 8.07 -8.28 26.56
CA THR A 590 7.91 -9.15 27.74
C THR A 590 8.32 -8.44 29.04
N THR A 591 9.27 -7.51 29.01
CA THR A 591 9.64 -6.72 30.20
C THR A 591 8.47 -5.88 30.70
N MET A 592 7.69 -5.28 29.79
CA MET A 592 6.47 -4.56 30.14
C MET A 592 5.38 -5.52 30.64
N TRP A 593 5.11 -6.58 29.89
CA TRP A 593 4.00 -7.51 30.20
C TRP A 593 4.24 -8.31 31.47
N ASN A 594 5.48 -8.60 31.86
CA ASN A 594 5.79 -9.24 33.14
C ASN A 594 5.47 -8.35 34.36
N LEU A 595 5.35 -7.03 34.18
CA LEU A 595 4.87 -6.13 35.24
C LEU A 595 3.35 -6.09 35.30
N ILE A 596 2.67 -6.15 34.15
CA ILE A 596 1.21 -6.07 34.02
C ILE A 596 0.54 -7.41 34.39
N ASP A 597 1.12 -8.52 33.92
CA ASP A 597 0.63 -9.89 34.10
C ASP A 597 1.79 -10.82 34.52
N PRO A 598 2.32 -10.69 35.76
CA PRO A 598 3.48 -11.47 36.22
C PRO A 598 3.26 -12.99 36.22
N ALA A 599 2.00 -13.43 36.28
CA ALA A 599 1.62 -14.83 36.28
C ALA A 599 1.29 -15.38 34.89
N HIS A 600 1.46 -14.57 33.82
CA HIS A 600 1.17 -14.93 32.43
C HIS A 600 -0.25 -15.47 32.20
N ARG A 601 -1.24 -15.00 32.99
CA ARG A 601 -2.63 -15.47 32.91
C ARG A 601 -3.32 -15.02 31.62
N PHE A 602 -2.84 -13.93 31.04
CA PHE A 602 -3.42 -13.29 29.87
C PHE A 602 -2.45 -13.25 28.67
N GLU A 603 -1.45 -14.15 28.64
CA GLU A 603 -0.44 -14.17 27.58
C GLU A 603 -1.03 -14.25 26.19
N PHE A 604 -2.05 -15.08 25.98
CA PHE A 604 -2.73 -15.16 24.69
C PHE A 604 -3.34 -13.81 24.27
N GLN A 605 -3.83 -13.02 25.22
CA GLN A 605 -4.48 -11.73 24.98
C GLN A 605 -3.47 -10.61 24.68
N TRP A 606 -2.32 -10.60 25.34
CA TRP A 606 -1.32 -9.54 25.14
C TRP A 606 -0.19 -9.89 24.16
N ASN A 607 0.05 -11.17 23.88
CA ASN A 607 1.05 -11.65 22.91
C ASN A 607 0.60 -11.40 21.47
N ARG A 608 0.55 -10.12 21.06
CA ARG A 608 0.08 -9.71 19.73
C ARG A 608 0.55 -8.33 19.33
N LEU A 609 0.48 -8.05 18.04
CA LEU A 609 0.45 -6.68 17.55
C LEU A 609 -0.84 -6.01 18.05
N ALA A 610 -0.72 -4.87 18.72
CA ALA A 610 -1.85 -4.25 19.41
C ALA A 610 -1.79 -2.73 19.49
N HIS A 611 -2.96 -2.13 19.41
CA HIS A 611 -3.27 -0.92 20.16
C HIS A 611 -3.46 -1.29 21.63
N VAL A 612 -2.46 -0.98 22.46
CA VAL A 612 -2.50 -1.21 23.91
C VAL A 612 -3.15 0.01 24.55
N ARG A 613 -4.37 -0.17 25.06
CA ARG A 613 -5.13 0.89 25.73
C ARG A 613 -5.65 0.43 27.07
N TRP A 614 -5.73 1.35 28.00
CA TRP A 614 -6.27 1.06 29.32
C TRP A 614 -7.70 1.54 29.43
N VAL A 615 -8.50 0.90 30.28
CA VAL A 615 -9.87 1.29 30.60
C VAL A 615 -10.05 1.31 32.11
N PRO A 616 -10.93 2.17 32.67
CA PRO A 616 -11.18 2.13 34.11
C PRO A 616 -11.67 0.75 34.55
N GLY A 617 -11.12 0.25 35.65
CA GLY A 617 -11.53 -1.01 36.27
C GLY A 617 -11.20 -1.03 37.77
N SER A 618 -11.34 -2.19 38.40
CA SER A 618 -11.02 -2.40 39.81
C SER A 618 -10.08 -3.59 40.00
N GLY A 619 -9.10 -3.46 40.88
CA GLY A 619 -8.10 -4.48 41.18
C GLY A 619 -6.95 -4.55 40.16
N GLU A 620 -6.19 -5.65 40.20
CA GLU A 620 -5.04 -5.87 39.32
C GLU A 620 -5.42 -5.89 37.83
N PRO A 621 -4.48 -5.55 36.93
CA PRO A 621 -4.72 -5.50 35.49
C PRO A 621 -5.29 -6.81 34.93
N THR A 622 -6.36 -6.69 34.14
CA THR A 622 -6.92 -7.78 33.34
C THR A 622 -6.90 -7.40 31.87
N VAL A 623 -6.56 -8.35 31.00
CA VAL A 623 -6.41 -8.09 29.56
C VAL A 623 -7.51 -8.76 28.77
N SER A 624 -8.11 -8.02 27.84
CA SER A 624 -9.11 -8.50 26.90
C SER A 624 -8.83 -7.97 25.49
N ASN A 625 -9.46 -8.59 24.48
CA ASN A 625 -9.30 -8.18 23.09
C ASN A 625 -10.65 -7.79 22.47
N PRO A 626 -10.99 -6.48 22.46
CA PRO A 626 -12.17 -5.97 21.75
C PRO A 626 -12.11 -6.21 20.24
N ALA A 627 -10.89 -6.27 19.69
CA ALA A 627 -10.59 -6.60 18.30
C ALA A 627 -9.26 -7.37 18.24
N GLY A 628 -8.96 -7.98 17.08
CA GLY A 628 -7.76 -8.82 16.92
C GLY A 628 -6.45 -8.09 17.22
N ASP A 629 -6.38 -6.81 16.87
CA ASP A 629 -5.27 -5.88 16.99
C ASP A 629 -5.44 -4.88 18.16
N VAL A 630 -6.24 -5.21 19.18
CA VAL A 630 -6.43 -4.36 20.37
C VAL A 630 -6.21 -5.19 21.63
N ALA A 631 -5.41 -4.64 22.55
CA ALA A 631 -5.27 -5.15 23.92
C ALA A 631 -5.84 -4.08 24.87
N ALA A 632 -7.00 -4.38 25.45
CA ALA A 632 -7.65 -3.52 26.44
C ALA A 632 -7.29 -4.02 27.85
N VAL A 633 -6.69 -3.17 28.65
CA VAL A 633 -6.20 -3.48 30.00
C VAL A 633 -6.99 -2.70 31.05
N THR A 634 -7.48 -3.33 32.11
CA THR A 634 -8.13 -2.60 33.21
C THR A 634 -7.12 -1.82 34.06
N PHE A 635 -7.46 -0.59 34.41
CA PHE A 635 -6.65 0.28 35.26
C PHE A 635 -7.38 0.59 36.57
N ASP A 636 -6.75 0.25 37.69
CA ASP A 636 -7.11 0.73 39.02
C ASP A 636 -5.90 1.43 39.64
N SER A 637 -6.04 2.72 39.93
CA SER A 637 -4.97 3.52 40.55
C SER A 637 -4.47 2.98 41.88
N CYS A 638 -5.28 2.20 42.61
CA CYS A 638 -4.90 1.63 43.91
C CYS A 638 -4.35 0.20 43.80
N SER A 639 -4.30 -0.37 42.59
CA SER A 639 -3.67 -1.69 42.35
C SER A 639 -2.18 -1.67 42.70
N GLU A 640 -1.63 -2.84 43.03
CA GLU A 640 -0.20 -3.01 43.27
C GLU A 640 0.59 -2.58 42.04
N PHE A 641 0.14 -2.98 40.85
CA PHE A 641 0.73 -2.53 39.59
C PHE A 641 0.83 -1.01 39.49
N ALA A 642 -0.29 -0.29 39.68
CA ALA A 642 -0.32 1.16 39.54
C ALA A 642 0.57 1.85 40.58
N GLN A 643 0.52 1.41 41.84
CA GLN A 643 1.26 2.01 42.94
C GLN A 643 2.78 1.87 42.81
N HIS A 644 3.27 0.80 42.18
CA HIS A 644 4.71 0.58 42.01
C HIS A 644 5.27 1.09 40.68
N ASN A 645 4.43 1.13 39.63
CA ASN A 645 4.93 1.35 38.27
C ASN A 645 4.42 2.63 37.62
N VAL A 646 3.31 3.21 38.07
CA VAL A 646 2.65 4.32 37.34
C VAL A 646 2.80 5.62 38.10
N GLY A 647 3.38 6.63 37.44
CA GLY A 647 3.47 7.99 38.00
C GLY A 647 2.28 8.85 37.61
N TYR A 648 1.87 8.78 36.34
CA TYR A 648 0.85 9.66 35.78
C TYR A 648 -0.12 8.92 34.86
N VAL A 649 -1.34 9.45 34.76
CA VAL A 649 -2.40 8.92 33.91
C VAL A 649 -2.92 10.05 33.03
N LEU A 650 -2.99 9.82 31.72
CA LEU A 650 -3.74 10.67 30.80
C LEU A 650 -5.03 9.94 30.43
N SER A 651 -6.18 10.57 30.66
CA SER A 651 -7.48 9.98 30.34
C SER A 651 -8.37 10.92 29.54
N ASP A 652 -9.17 10.36 28.63
CA ASP A 652 -10.30 11.04 27.99
C ASP A 652 -11.64 10.76 28.70
N THR A 653 -11.58 10.18 29.89
CA THR A 653 -12.71 9.99 30.81
C THR A 653 -12.32 10.46 32.21
N ALA A 654 -13.22 11.11 32.93
CA ALA A 654 -12.94 11.48 34.32
C ALA A 654 -12.77 10.21 35.19
N LEU A 655 -11.65 10.12 35.91
CA LEU A 655 -11.34 8.99 36.79
C LEU A 655 -11.81 9.28 38.21
N SER A 656 -12.78 8.50 38.68
CA SER A 656 -13.26 8.50 40.06
C SER A 656 -12.62 7.35 40.84
N GLN A 657 -11.30 7.40 41.03
CA GLN A 657 -10.56 6.39 41.81
C GLN A 657 -9.85 7.07 42.99
N GLN A 658 -9.62 6.33 44.07
CA GLN A 658 -9.11 6.91 45.34
C GLN A 658 -7.65 7.35 45.25
N CYS A 659 -6.82 6.63 44.51
CA CYS A 659 -5.37 6.81 44.48
C CYS A 659 -4.89 7.67 43.31
N VAL A 660 -5.73 8.61 42.85
CA VAL A 660 -5.37 9.61 41.84
C VAL A 660 -5.66 11.01 42.32
N GLN A 661 -4.71 11.91 42.08
CA GLN A 661 -4.91 13.34 42.25
C GLN A 661 -4.92 14.01 40.87
N GLN A 662 -5.98 14.76 40.58
CA GLN A 662 -6.05 15.51 39.32
C GLN A 662 -4.98 16.62 39.31
N VAL A 663 -4.13 16.60 38.29
CA VAL A 663 -3.09 17.61 38.05
C VAL A 663 -3.65 18.73 37.17
N GLY A 664 -4.46 18.38 36.18
CA GLY A 664 -5.08 19.36 35.29
C GLY A 664 -6.10 18.74 34.35
N THR A 665 -6.94 19.61 33.79
CA THR A 665 -7.89 19.29 32.72
C THR A 665 -7.60 20.19 31.53
N TYR A 666 -7.53 19.58 30.36
CA TYR A 666 -7.22 20.22 29.09
C TYR A 666 -8.39 19.92 28.15
N ALA A 667 -9.35 20.83 28.13
CA ALA A 667 -10.52 20.76 27.27
C ALA A 667 -10.27 21.63 26.04
N GLN A 668 -9.45 21.13 25.11
CA GLN A 668 -9.30 21.72 23.79
C GLN A 668 -9.98 20.83 22.76
N GLY A 669 -10.96 21.37 22.04
CA GLY A 669 -11.67 20.65 20.99
C GLY A 669 -12.76 19.69 21.43
N GLY A 670 -12.88 18.58 20.70
CA GLY A 670 -13.99 17.62 20.85
C GLY A 670 -13.82 16.62 21.98
N VAL A 671 -12.66 16.60 22.65
CA VAL A 671 -12.32 15.66 23.73
C VAL A 671 -11.68 16.42 24.89
N ALA A 672 -12.20 16.22 26.10
CA ALA A 672 -11.54 16.68 27.31
C ALA A 672 -10.51 15.65 27.75
N LEU A 673 -9.30 16.10 28.08
CA LEU A 673 -8.24 15.25 28.61
C LEU A 673 -7.91 15.63 30.04
N TRP A 674 -7.85 14.65 30.92
CA TRP A 674 -7.45 14.79 32.32
C TRP A 674 -6.08 14.18 32.52
N ILE A 675 -5.20 14.92 33.21
CA ILE A 675 -3.95 14.38 33.72
C ILE A 675 -4.12 14.15 35.22
N TYR A 676 -3.84 12.94 35.66
CA TYR A 676 -3.80 12.55 37.06
C TYR A 676 -2.39 12.13 37.46
N LYS A 677 -2.03 12.37 38.72
CA LYS A 677 -0.86 11.78 39.37
C LYS A 677 -1.34 10.64 40.26
N VAL A 678 -0.69 9.49 40.16
CA VAL A 678 -0.95 8.37 41.08
C VAL A 678 -0.36 8.72 42.44
N VAL A 679 -1.16 8.58 43.50
CA VAL A 679 -0.77 8.88 44.89
C VAL A 679 -0.90 7.63 45.76
N PRO A 680 -0.13 7.51 46.87
CA PRO A 680 -0.19 6.35 47.74
C PRO A 680 -1.60 6.03 48.25
N SER A 681 -1.95 4.75 48.31
CA SER A 681 -3.18 4.30 48.97
C SER A 681 -3.11 4.60 50.48
N GLY A 682 -3.88 5.59 50.95
CA GLY A 682 -3.98 5.93 52.38
C GLY A 682 -3.68 7.37 52.79
N ARG A 683 -4.04 8.37 51.96
CA ARG A 683 -4.19 9.76 52.42
C ARG A 683 -5.64 10.20 52.39
#